data_AF-A0A8J7VRP8-F1
#
_entry.id   AF-A0A8J7VRP8-F1
#
_cell.length_a   1.000
_cell.length_b   1.000
_cell.length_c   1.000
_cell.angle_alpha   90.00
_cell.angle_beta   90.00
_cell.angle_gamma   90.00
#
_symmetry.space_group_name_H-M   'P 1'
#
loop_
_entity.id
_entity.type
_entity.pdbx_description
1 polymer ?
#
loop_
_entity_poly.entity_id
_entity_poly.type
_entity_poly.pdbx_seq_one_letter_code
_entity_poly.pdbx_strand_id
1 'polypeptide(L)'
;MRCLRIVVAAVAAGLAASVAAQGPARVTPMTPDVVDSYEQILPSADYIRRESMVPMRDGTKLFTVVLMKKGTADAPILLSRTPYNASGQTGREHSQHLVDVLEVMDAEFVEDGYIRVYQDIRGMHRSEGEWILNRPLAGPLNDTGIDESTDAYDTIEWLVRNTPEANGNVGVIGSSYLGFTALMTLIDPHPALKAVIAQSPMVDGWMGDDWFHNGAFRISSLGFPLSQGFNKGNGGGEFPVGGGDDYTRYLEAGSVGDFVAQVGAGHVPGIRKFLENPAYTEFWSLQAVDRWLAARPHTVPTMLVVGQWDQEDSYGAPAVYRALEPKDTNNDRVSLVIGPWRHSGFNHYGYDLGALTFTGDTAHEWRVKYAKPFFDHWLRSGPDPETPPVLTYATGANRWNISQRWPVGSPRPLYLADGGVATFAKPQTRGHEDYISDPAKPVPFLPRPIDMGDPTQWKPWLVHDQRFASGRPDVAVWTSAPLDEAVHIMGAPEVQLFAATTGTDSDWVVKLIDVYPNDVPEDASQGAKPSMAGFELPIGIEIFRGRYRQSFAQPAPLEPGKVERYSWTLPNVDHVFLPGHRIMVQVQSTLFPLYDRNPQSYVENIMYAKPGDYRAATQSIWFGGDRASAVVLPVAE
;
A
#
# COMPACT_ATOMS: atom_id res chain seq x y z
N MET A 1 -2.68 40.41 111.30
CA MET A 1 -2.31 39.11 110.65
C MET A 1 -2.51 39.25 109.16
N ARG A 2 -1.62 38.59 108.38
CA ARG A 2 -1.29 38.83 106.97
C ARG A 2 -2.27 38.20 105.95
N CYS A 3 -2.03 38.58 104.68
CA CYS A 3 -2.25 37.86 103.40
C CYS A 3 -3.59 38.11 102.69
N LEU A 4 -3.73 38.16 101.35
CA LEU A 4 -2.85 38.33 100.18
C LEU A 4 -3.79 38.50 98.94
N ARG A 5 -3.31 39.16 97.90
CA ARG A 5 -3.86 39.51 96.57
C ARG A 5 -4.64 38.39 95.81
N ILE A 6 -5.45 38.78 94.81
CA ILE A 6 -5.18 38.60 93.34
C ILE A 6 -6.37 39.07 92.48
N VAL A 7 -6.04 39.80 91.42
CA VAL A 7 -6.90 40.29 90.32
C VAL A 7 -7.04 39.18 89.27
N VAL A 8 -8.25 38.91 88.76
CA VAL A 8 -8.49 38.00 87.63
C VAL A 8 -9.00 38.81 86.44
N ALA A 9 -8.17 38.91 85.40
CA ALA A 9 -8.54 39.37 84.07
C ALA A 9 -8.82 38.15 83.18
N ALA A 10 -9.98 38.12 82.52
CA ALA A 10 -10.37 37.06 81.61
C ALA A 10 -9.72 37.28 80.23
N VAL A 11 -8.85 36.36 79.82
CA VAL A 11 -8.32 36.26 78.45
C VAL A 11 -9.07 35.15 77.73
N ALA A 12 -9.82 35.50 76.70
CA ALA A 12 -10.43 34.54 75.78
C ALA A 12 -9.37 34.05 74.79
N ALA A 13 -8.93 32.80 74.93
CA ALA A 13 -8.07 32.13 73.97
C ALA A 13 -8.93 31.51 72.86
N GLY A 14 -8.87 32.10 71.66
CA GLY A 14 -9.38 31.47 70.45
C GLY A 14 -8.50 30.28 70.06
N LEU A 15 -9.06 29.07 70.12
CA LEU A 15 -8.46 27.87 69.56
C LEU A 15 -8.58 27.92 68.02
N ALA A 16 -7.51 28.35 67.35
CA ALA A 16 -7.31 28.07 65.94
C ALA A 16 -6.92 26.58 65.82
N ALA A 17 -7.86 25.74 65.39
CA ALA A 17 -7.56 24.36 65.04
C ALA A 17 -6.75 24.34 63.74
N SER A 18 -5.45 24.07 63.87
CA SER A 18 -4.59 23.71 62.74
C SER A 18 -5.05 22.36 62.20
N VAL A 19 -5.75 22.37 61.06
CA VAL A 19 -5.98 21.15 60.28
C VAL A 19 -4.63 20.74 59.70
N ALA A 20 -3.92 19.85 60.40
CA ALA A 20 -2.77 19.18 59.84
C ALA A 20 -3.27 18.34 58.65
N ALA A 21 -2.80 18.68 57.43
CA ALA A 21 -3.04 17.86 56.26
C ALA A 21 -2.53 16.44 56.56
N GLN A 22 -3.46 15.49 56.75
CA GLN A 22 -3.09 14.08 56.85
C GLN A 22 -2.50 13.69 55.50
N GLY A 23 -1.22 13.29 55.50
CA GLY A 23 -0.59 12.72 54.31
C GLY A 23 -1.38 11.52 53.79
N PRO A 24 -1.18 11.13 52.53
CA PRO A 24 -1.88 10.00 51.94
C PRO A 24 -1.71 8.76 52.84
N ALA A 25 -2.80 8.00 52.98
CA ALA A 25 -2.80 6.78 53.79
C ALA A 25 -1.65 5.87 53.35
N ARG A 26 -0.92 5.29 54.31
CA ARG A 26 0.12 4.31 53.99
C ARG A 26 -0.53 3.13 53.29
N VAL A 27 -0.01 2.81 52.10
CA VAL A 27 -0.38 1.58 51.39
C VAL A 27 0.05 0.36 52.20
N THR A 28 -0.71 -0.73 52.08
CA THR A 28 -0.45 -2.03 52.71
C THR A 28 -0.34 -3.10 51.63
N PRO A 29 0.16 -4.31 51.93
CA PRO A 29 0.11 -5.43 50.97
C PRO A 29 -1.30 -5.81 50.48
N MET A 30 -2.37 -5.30 51.11
CA MET A 30 -3.77 -5.50 50.71
C MET A 30 -4.37 -4.26 50.03
N THR A 31 -3.60 -3.20 49.80
CA THR A 31 -4.06 -2.04 49.03
C THR A 31 -4.19 -2.45 47.56
N PRO A 32 -5.36 -2.27 46.92
CA PRO A 32 -5.52 -2.60 45.51
C PRO A 32 -4.57 -1.80 44.62
N ASP A 33 -3.87 -2.48 43.72
CA ASP A 33 -2.91 -1.86 42.78
C ASP A 33 -3.59 -1.22 41.55
N VAL A 34 -4.87 -1.52 41.31
CA VAL A 34 -5.65 -0.91 40.22
C VAL A 34 -5.99 0.52 40.62
N VAL A 35 -5.48 1.48 39.85
CA VAL A 35 -5.80 2.90 39.98
C VAL A 35 -6.85 3.32 38.97
N ASP A 36 -7.70 4.29 39.33
CA ASP A 36 -8.78 4.77 38.45
C ASP A 36 -8.25 5.47 37.19
N SER A 37 -7.07 6.10 37.26
CA SER A 37 -6.45 6.81 36.14
C SER A 37 -4.94 6.97 36.31
N TYR A 38 -4.23 7.08 35.20
CA TYR A 38 -2.81 7.44 35.14
C TYR A 38 -2.59 8.48 34.03
N GLU A 39 -2.04 9.64 34.39
CA GLU A 39 -1.76 10.71 33.42
C GLU A 39 -0.48 10.35 32.65
N GLN A 40 -0.66 9.90 31.40
CA GLN A 40 0.46 9.48 30.54
C GLN A 40 1.24 10.66 29.93
N ILE A 41 0.63 11.84 29.88
CA ILE A 41 1.22 13.05 29.31
C ILE A 41 1.50 14.02 30.45
N LEU A 42 2.76 14.11 30.87
CA LEU A 42 3.16 14.91 32.02
C LEU A 42 3.24 16.40 31.66
N PRO A 43 3.22 17.31 32.65
CA PRO A 43 3.49 18.73 32.41
C PRO A 43 4.83 19.01 31.70
N SER A 44 5.81 18.09 31.81
CA SER A 44 7.10 18.15 31.13
C SER A 44 7.08 17.73 29.65
N ALA A 45 5.99 17.13 29.16
CA ALA A 45 5.88 16.79 27.75
C ALA A 45 6.06 18.02 26.87
N ASP A 46 6.70 17.89 25.71
CA ASP A 46 6.90 19.01 24.79
C ASP A 46 5.66 19.29 23.92
N TYR A 47 4.57 18.57 24.13
CA TYR A 47 3.39 18.59 23.28
C TYR A 47 2.06 18.68 24.05
N ILE A 48 1.01 18.92 23.28
CA ILE A 48 -0.40 18.89 23.69
C ILE A 48 -1.08 17.80 22.86
N ARG A 49 -1.88 16.96 23.50
CA ARG A 49 -2.79 16.00 22.86
C ARG A 49 -4.23 16.38 23.22
N ARG A 50 -5.10 16.52 22.21
CA ARG A 50 -6.54 16.72 22.38
C ARG A 50 -7.28 15.62 21.67
N GLU A 51 -8.26 15.04 22.34
CA GLU A 51 -9.17 14.05 21.76
C GLU A 51 -10.56 14.67 21.66
N SER A 52 -11.26 14.45 20.55
CA SER A 52 -12.57 15.04 20.29
C SER A 52 -13.44 14.10 19.47
N MET A 53 -14.74 14.17 19.72
CA MET A 53 -15.76 13.47 18.93
C MET A 53 -16.39 14.49 17.96
N VAL A 54 -15.87 14.54 16.74
CA VAL A 54 -16.22 15.55 15.72
C VAL A 54 -17.54 15.18 15.05
N PRO A 55 -18.60 16.01 15.14
CA PRO A 55 -19.89 15.70 14.55
C PRO A 55 -19.87 15.89 13.03
N MET A 56 -20.32 14.88 12.29
CA MET A 56 -20.59 14.94 10.85
C MET A 56 -21.99 15.52 10.58
N ARG A 57 -22.32 15.82 9.33
CA ARG A 57 -23.62 16.38 8.90
C ARG A 57 -24.84 15.53 9.24
N ASP A 58 -24.65 14.22 9.41
CA ASP A 58 -25.70 13.27 9.81
C ASP A 58 -25.80 13.08 11.34
N GLY A 59 -24.97 13.80 12.11
CA GLY A 59 -24.91 13.72 13.57
C GLY A 59 -24.00 12.62 14.12
N THR A 60 -23.50 11.71 13.28
CA THR A 60 -22.49 10.72 13.67
C THR A 60 -21.21 11.42 14.07
N LYS A 61 -20.56 10.99 15.16
CA LYS A 61 -19.31 11.61 15.62
C LYS A 61 -18.08 10.75 15.34
N LEU A 62 -17.05 11.36 14.77
CA LEU A 62 -15.78 10.70 14.48
C LEU A 62 -14.71 11.07 15.51
N PHE A 63 -14.06 10.06 16.09
CA PHE A 63 -13.00 10.24 17.05
C PHE A 63 -11.75 10.81 16.35
N THR A 64 -11.28 11.93 16.86
CA THR A 64 -10.20 12.73 16.27
C THR A 64 -9.17 13.08 17.35
N VAL A 65 -7.90 12.81 17.06
CA VAL A 65 -6.76 13.15 17.90
C VAL A 65 -5.98 14.29 17.24
N VAL A 66 -5.78 15.38 17.98
CA VAL A 66 -5.00 16.55 17.57
C VAL A 66 -3.74 16.62 18.44
N LEU A 67 -2.56 16.62 17.83
CA LEU A 67 -1.28 16.76 18.50
C LEU A 67 -0.48 17.95 17.95
N MET A 68 0.20 18.67 18.83
CA MET A 68 1.06 19.80 18.46
C MET A 68 2.10 20.06 19.54
N LYS A 69 3.24 20.68 19.20
CA LYS A 69 4.21 21.15 20.21
C LYS A 69 3.57 22.24 21.09
N LYS A 70 4.03 22.35 22.34
CA LYS A 70 3.62 23.46 23.22
C LYS A 70 4.14 24.78 22.64
N GLY A 71 3.28 25.79 22.58
CA GLY A 71 3.61 27.09 22.01
C GLY A 71 3.36 27.19 20.49
N THR A 72 2.85 26.14 19.85
CA THR A 72 2.35 26.22 18.47
C THR A 72 1.28 27.30 18.34
N ALA A 73 1.42 28.15 17.32
CA ALA A 73 0.47 29.20 16.95
C ALA A 73 0.60 29.49 15.45
N ASP A 74 -0.51 29.92 14.82
CA ASP A 74 -0.59 30.21 13.38
C ASP A 74 -0.03 29.07 12.50
N ALA A 75 -0.33 27.83 12.88
CA ALA A 75 0.25 26.64 12.27
C ALA A 75 -0.69 25.95 11.27
N PRO A 76 -0.18 25.34 10.20
CA PRO A 76 -0.98 24.50 9.33
C PRO A 76 -1.34 23.17 10.01
N ILE A 77 -2.46 22.58 9.57
CA ILE A 77 -2.92 21.27 9.99
C ILE A 77 -2.54 20.22 8.95
N LEU A 78 -2.01 19.08 9.40
CA LEU A 78 -1.78 17.89 8.59
C LEU A 78 -2.69 16.75 9.05
N LEU A 79 -3.70 16.45 8.24
CA LEU A 79 -4.77 15.49 8.53
C LEU A 79 -4.49 14.12 7.89
N SER A 80 -4.76 13.05 8.64
CA SER A 80 -4.94 11.68 8.13
C SER A 80 -6.21 11.07 8.69
N ARG A 81 -6.99 10.40 7.84
CA ARG A 81 -8.20 9.67 8.22
C ARG A 81 -7.92 8.17 8.05
N THR A 82 -8.15 7.37 9.08
CA THR A 82 -7.59 6.02 9.19
C THR A 82 -8.61 4.99 9.70
N PRO A 83 -8.61 3.76 9.18
CA PRO A 83 -9.27 2.62 9.82
C PRO A 83 -8.36 1.89 10.84
N TYR A 84 -7.14 2.36 11.08
CA TYR A 84 -6.10 1.63 11.84
C TYR A 84 -5.84 2.17 13.26
N ASN A 85 -6.88 2.65 13.94
CA ASN A 85 -6.84 3.17 15.30
C ASN A 85 -6.00 4.45 15.41
N ALA A 86 -6.64 5.61 15.19
CA ALA A 86 -6.03 6.93 15.31
C ALA A 86 -5.35 7.14 16.67
N SER A 87 -5.90 6.61 17.76
CA SER A 87 -5.26 6.70 19.07
C SER A 87 -3.98 5.87 19.16
N GLY A 88 -3.95 4.68 18.52
CA GLY A 88 -2.79 3.79 18.48
C GLY A 88 -1.69 4.31 17.56
N GLN A 89 -2.04 4.82 16.38
CA GLN A 89 -1.09 5.42 15.44
C GLN A 89 -0.43 6.70 15.98
N THR A 90 -1.07 7.34 16.97
CA THR A 90 -0.51 8.49 17.70
C THR A 90 0.11 8.09 19.04
N GLY A 91 0.67 6.89 19.10
CA GLY A 91 1.29 6.30 20.30
C GLY A 91 2.43 5.34 19.95
N ARG A 92 3.23 5.66 18.91
CA ARG A 92 4.34 4.83 18.43
C ARG A 92 5.27 4.42 19.55
N GLU A 93 5.67 5.37 20.40
CA GLU A 93 6.44 5.15 21.60
C GLU A 93 5.80 5.85 22.81
N HIS A 94 5.97 5.28 23.99
CA HIS A 94 5.57 5.90 25.25
C HIS A 94 6.56 7.00 25.65
N SER A 95 6.44 8.18 25.03
CA SER A 95 7.37 9.29 25.21
C SER A 95 6.69 10.60 25.63
N GLN A 96 7.50 11.47 26.24
CA GLN A 96 7.15 12.86 26.54
C GLN A 96 7.56 13.82 25.40
N HIS A 97 8.10 13.29 24.29
CA HIS A 97 8.48 14.03 23.09
C HIS A 97 7.59 13.69 21.90
N LEU A 98 7.03 14.70 21.22
CA LEU A 98 6.08 14.50 20.14
C LEU A 98 6.61 13.64 18.99
N VAL A 99 7.87 13.85 18.60
CA VAL A 99 8.54 13.13 17.51
C VAL A 99 8.69 11.64 17.77
N ASP A 100 8.68 11.25 19.04
CA ASP A 100 8.75 9.85 19.42
C ASP A 100 7.36 9.19 19.41
N VAL A 101 6.32 9.98 19.69
CA VAL A 101 4.93 9.52 19.78
C VAL A 101 4.30 9.33 18.40
N LEU A 102 4.68 10.13 17.41
CA LEU A 102 4.16 10.07 16.04
C LEU A 102 4.98 9.15 15.14
N GLU A 103 4.52 8.89 13.92
CA GLU A 103 5.30 8.12 12.93
C GLU A 103 6.58 8.86 12.52
N VAL A 104 7.61 8.11 12.09
CA VAL A 104 8.91 8.68 11.67
C VAL A 104 8.74 9.70 10.55
N MET A 105 7.74 9.52 9.68
CA MET A 105 7.41 10.46 8.61
C MET A 105 6.96 11.84 9.10
N ASP A 106 6.40 11.93 10.31
CA ASP A 106 5.79 13.15 10.85
C ASP A 106 6.83 14.07 11.49
N ALA A 107 8.04 13.56 11.79
CA ALA A 107 9.06 14.26 12.57
C ALA A 107 9.37 15.66 12.02
N GLU A 108 9.60 15.74 10.71
CA GLU A 108 10.04 16.96 10.04
C GLU A 108 8.94 18.03 9.99
N PHE A 109 7.67 17.60 10.04
CA PHE A 109 6.52 18.49 10.10
C PHE A 109 6.33 19.01 11.53
N VAL A 110 6.34 18.13 12.52
CA VAL A 110 6.01 18.53 13.90
C VAL A 110 7.14 19.28 14.60
N GLU A 111 8.40 19.02 14.26
CA GLU A 111 9.52 19.86 14.70
C GLU A 111 9.45 21.27 14.10
N ASP A 112 8.86 21.41 12.91
CA ASP A 112 8.59 22.70 12.28
C ASP A 112 7.21 23.28 12.66
N GLY A 113 6.58 22.75 13.71
CA GLY A 113 5.40 23.31 14.34
C GLY A 113 4.08 23.05 13.59
N TYR A 114 4.00 22.04 12.72
CA TYR A 114 2.71 21.58 12.19
C TYR A 114 1.82 21.01 13.30
N ILE A 115 0.50 21.17 13.14
CA ILE A 115 -0.50 20.49 13.95
C ILE A 115 -0.84 19.17 13.26
N ARG A 116 -0.59 18.04 13.93
CA ARG A 116 -0.86 16.72 13.38
C ARG A 116 -2.23 16.21 13.85
N VAL A 117 -3.04 15.72 12.91
CA VAL A 117 -4.39 15.21 13.20
C VAL A 117 -4.57 13.82 12.62
N TYR A 118 -4.97 12.88 13.46
CA TYR A 118 -5.44 11.55 13.06
C TYR A 118 -6.91 11.39 13.45
N GLN A 119 -7.72 10.88 12.53
CA GLN A 119 -9.14 10.63 12.78
C GLN A 119 -9.48 9.17 12.43
N ASP A 120 -10.19 8.49 13.34
CA ASP A 120 -10.81 7.20 13.03
C ASP A 120 -11.94 7.43 12.02
N ILE A 121 -11.90 6.73 10.88
CA ILE A 121 -13.01 6.81 9.91
C ILE A 121 -14.30 6.26 10.52
N ARG A 122 -15.42 6.55 9.84
CA ARG A 122 -16.74 6.14 10.28
C ARG A 122 -16.80 4.64 10.58
N GLY A 123 -17.37 4.34 11.73
CA GLY A 123 -17.59 2.97 12.19
C GLY A 123 -16.35 2.23 12.68
N MET A 124 -15.19 2.87 12.74
CA MET A 124 -13.95 2.25 13.21
C MET A 124 -13.55 2.74 14.60
N HIS A 125 -12.99 1.83 15.42
CA HIS A 125 -12.43 2.14 16.74
C HIS A 125 -13.36 2.98 17.61
N ARG A 126 -12.97 4.21 17.92
CA ARG A 126 -13.74 5.09 18.80
C ARG A 126 -14.77 5.95 18.06
N SER A 127 -14.77 5.96 16.72
CA SER A 127 -15.78 6.67 15.93
C SER A 127 -17.13 5.98 15.98
N GLU A 128 -18.21 6.75 15.94
CA GLU A 128 -19.58 6.25 15.83
C GLU A 128 -19.89 5.76 14.39
N GLY A 129 -21.10 5.26 14.16
CA GLY A 129 -21.54 4.78 12.85
C GLY A 129 -21.10 3.36 12.49
N GLU A 130 -21.27 3.02 11.22
CA GLU A 130 -21.01 1.68 10.65
C GLU A 130 -19.83 1.74 9.68
N TRP A 131 -18.96 0.74 9.76
CA TRP A 131 -17.82 0.63 8.85
C TRP A 131 -18.22 -0.15 7.60
N ILE A 132 -17.89 0.42 6.44
CA ILE A 132 -18.08 -0.19 5.14
C ILE A 132 -16.70 -0.19 4.46
N LEU A 133 -16.17 -1.39 4.18
CA LEU A 133 -14.93 -1.55 3.41
C LEU A 133 -14.98 -0.70 2.13
N ASN A 134 -14.00 0.19 1.97
CA ASN A 134 -13.85 1.15 0.87
C ASN A 134 -15.18 1.81 0.52
N ARG A 135 -15.84 2.40 1.54
CA ARG A 135 -17.19 2.97 1.43
C ARG A 135 -17.37 3.73 0.10
N PRO A 136 -18.24 3.25 -0.81
CA PRO A 136 -18.44 3.90 -2.10
C PRO A 136 -18.98 5.32 -1.96
N LEU A 137 -18.66 6.19 -2.92
CA LEU A 137 -19.26 7.52 -2.99
C LEU A 137 -20.79 7.44 -3.07
N ALA A 138 -21.45 8.45 -2.52
CA ALA A 138 -22.90 8.59 -2.64
C ALA A 138 -23.32 8.52 -4.13
N GLY A 139 -24.22 7.60 -4.46
CA GLY A 139 -24.52 7.22 -5.84
C GLY A 139 -25.10 5.81 -5.95
N PRO A 140 -24.91 5.13 -7.10
CA PRO A 140 -25.55 3.82 -7.37
C PRO A 140 -25.23 2.72 -6.35
N LEU A 141 -24.07 2.78 -5.71
CA LEU A 141 -23.63 1.80 -4.70
C LEU A 141 -23.86 2.27 -3.24
N ASN A 142 -24.27 3.52 -3.03
CA ASN A 142 -24.44 4.11 -1.70
C ASN A 142 -25.52 5.21 -1.76
N ASP A 143 -26.72 4.90 -1.25
CA ASP A 143 -27.87 5.80 -1.24
C ASP A 143 -27.99 6.64 0.05
N THR A 144 -27.02 6.54 0.96
CA THR A 144 -27.08 7.19 2.28
C THR A 144 -26.83 8.70 2.25
N GLY A 145 -26.32 9.23 1.13
CA GLY A 145 -25.98 10.66 0.97
C GLY A 145 -24.74 11.10 1.76
N ILE A 146 -24.03 10.17 2.40
CA ILE A 146 -22.77 10.39 3.11
C ILE A 146 -21.74 9.35 2.68
N ASP A 147 -20.49 9.78 2.60
CA ASP A 147 -19.34 8.97 2.21
C ASP A 147 -18.05 9.56 2.83
N GLU A 148 -16.90 9.01 2.44
CA GLU A 148 -15.60 9.47 2.94
C GLU A 148 -15.24 10.90 2.50
N SER A 149 -15.82 11.40 1.39
CA SER A 149 -15.63 12.78 0.95
C SER A 149 -16.42 13.74 1.85
N THR A 150 -17.68 13.43 2.13
CA THR A 150 -18.51 14.25 3.02
C THR A 150 -17.97 14.26 4.45
N ASP A 151 -17.51 13.10 4.95
CA ASP A 151 -16.94 13.01 6.30
C ASP A 151 -15.61 13.78 6.40
N ALA A 152 -14.79 13.78 5.33
CA ALA A 152 -13.58 14.60 5.27
C ALA A 152 -13.90 16.10 5.23
N TYR A 153 -14.90 16.51 4.44
CA TYR A 153 -15.34 17.91 4.37
C TYR A 153 -15.75 18.44 5.75
N ASP A 154 -16.62 17.70 6.44
CA ASP A 154 -17.14 18.10 7.76
C ASP A 154 -16.03 18.11 8.82
N THR A 155 -15.07 17.18 8.72
CA THR A 155 -13.87 17.14 9.56
C THR A 155 -13.01 18.39 9.38
N ILE A 156 -12.71 18.77 8.13
CA ILE A 156 -11.89 19.95 7.83
C ILE A 156 -12.59 21.21 8.32
N GLU A 157 -13.90 21.34 8.07
CA GLU A 157 -14.70 22.47 8.55
C GLU A 157 -14.70 22.59 10.08
N TRP A 158 -14.77 21.47 10.80
CA TRP A 158 -14.67 21.48 12.25
C TRP A 158 -13.27 21.89 12.72
N LEU A 159 -12.21 21.34 12.12
CA LEU A 159 -10.83 21.61 12.50
C LEU A 159 -10.48 23.10 12.39
N VAL A 160 -10.84 23.75 11.29
CA VAL A 160 -10.54 25.18 11.09
C VAL A 160 -11.31 26.10 12.05
N ARG A 161 -12.43 25.63 12.60
CA ARG A 161 -13.24 26.39 13.58
C ARG A 161 -12.83 26.13 15.03
N ASN A 162 -12.28 24.95 15.33
CA ASN A 162 -12.09 24.48 16.71
C ASN A 162 -10.62 24.26 17.09
N THR A 163 -9.67 24.61 16.21
CA THR A 163 -8.23 24.54 16.48
C THR A 163 -7.66 25.97 16.46
N PRO A 164 -7.72 26.72 17.58
CA PRO A 164 -7.33 28.13 17.61
C PRO A 164 -5.83 28.36 17.36
N GLU A 165 -4.99 27.34 17.51
CA GLU A 165 -3.57 27.39 17.16
C GLU A 165 -3.31 27.31 15.65
N ALA A 166 -4.34 26.97 14.85
CA ALA A 166 -4.20 26.75 13.42
C ALA A 166 -4.37 28.04 12.60
N ASN A 167 -3.68 28.11 11.46
CA ASN A 167 -3.80 29.19 10.47
C ASN A 167 -4.99 29.01 9.49
N GLY A 168 -5.79 27.96 9.67
CA GLY A 168 -6.94 27.65 8.83
C GLY A 168 -6.63 26.90 7.53
N ASN A 169 -5.37 26.56 7.24
CA ASN A 169 -4.99 25.73 6.10
C ASN A 169 -4.80 24.27 6.51
N VAL A 170 -5.34 23.35 5.70
CA VAL A 170 -5.26 21.90 5.93
C VAL A 170 -4.60 21.22 4.74
N GLY A 171 -3.57 20.42 5.03
CA GLY A 171 -3.02 19.41 4.13
C GLY A 171 -3.51 18.03 4.53
N VAL A 172 -3.64 17.13 3.56
CA VAL A 172 -4.00 15.73 3.83
C VAL A 172 -2.89 14.81 3.32
N ILE A 173 -2.46 13.88 4.16
CA ILE A 173 -1.45 12.88 3.82
C ILE A 173 -1.88 11.50 4.32
N GLY A 174 -1.48 10.45 3.61
CA GLY A 174 -1.75 9.09 4.05
C GLY A 174 -1.27 8.04 3.06
N SER A 175 -0.96 6.85 3.60
CA SER A 175 -0.59 5.66 2.82
C SER A 175 -1.68 4.59 2.81
N SER A 176 -1.79 3.79 1.74
CA SER A 176 -2.78 2.69 1.62
C SER A 176 -4.21 3.19 1.75
N TYR A 177 -4.98 2.67 2.71
CA TYR A 177 -6.33 3.16 3.03
C TYR A 177 -6.33 4.64 3.44
N LEU A 178 -5.30 5.13 4.15
CA LEU A 178 -5.19 6.56 4.42
C LEU A 178 -4.97 7.32 3.11
N GLY A 179 -4.25 6.75 2.14
CA GLY A 179 -4.11 7.27 0.79
C GLY A 179 -5.44 7.30 0.02
N PHE A 180 -6.26 6.24 0.14
CA PHE A 180 -7.64 6.24 -0.36
C PHE A 180 -8.45 7.39 0.25
N THR A 181 -8.46 7.56 1.57
CA THR A 181 -9.18 8.67 2.21
C THR A 181 -8.61 10.04 1.83
N ALA A 182 -7.31 10.14 1.55
CA ALA A 182 -6.69 11.36 1.04
C ALA A 182 -7.25 11.71 -0.34
N LEU A 183 -7.36 10.74 -1.25
CA LEU A 183 -8.00 10.95 -2.55
C LEU A 183 -9.48 11.29 -2.44
N MET A 184 -10.21 10.74 -1.46
CA MET A 184 -11.62 11.08 -1.24
C MET A 184 -11.83 12.57 -0.89
N THR A 185 -10.81 13.24 -0.34
CA THR A 185 -10.87 14.69 -0.09
C THR A 185 -10.86 15.53 -1.37
N LEU A 186 -10.43 14.96 -2.49
CA LEU A 186 -10.38 15.62 -3.81
C LEU A 186 -11.71 15.55 -4.57
N ILE A 187 -12.68 14.75 -4.09
CA ILE A 187 -13.98 14.57 -4.74
C ILE A 187 -14.81 15.85 -4.64
N ASP A 188 -15.06 16.32 -3.42
CA ASP A 188 -15.72 17.60 -3.12
C ASP A 188 -14.88 18.37 -2.06
N PRO A 189 -13.77 18.99 -2.47
CA PRO A 189 -12.78 19.52 -1.54
C PRO A 189 -13.30 20.71 -0.73
N HIS A 190 -13.05 20.69 0.58
CA HIS A 190 -13.29 21.83 1.45
C HIS A 190 -12.37 23.02 1.06
N PRO A 191 -12.82 24.29 1.09
CA PRO A 191 -11.98 25.44 0.72
C PRO A 191 -10.68 25.60 1.53
N ALA A 192 -10.63 25.03 2.73
CA ALA A 192 -9.43 25.00 3.58
C ALA A 192 -8.41 23.92 3.20
N LEU A 193 -8.78 22.95 2.36
CA LEU A 193 -7.86 21.95 1.83
C LEU A 193 -6.97 22.61 0.78
N LYS A 194 -5.66 22.66 1.05
CA LYS A 194 -4.70 23.35 0.16
C LYS A 194 -3.74 22.43 -0.58
N ALA A 195 -3.49 21.23 -0.06
CA ALA A 195 -2.61 20.26 -0.70
C ALA A 195 -2.90 18.84 -0.21
N VAL A 196 -2.65 17.86 -1.09
CA VAL A 196 -2.78 16.43 -0.78
C VAL A 196 -1.49 15.70 -1.17
N ILE A 197 -1.01 14.82 -0.29
CA ILE A 197 -0.03 13.79 -0.64
C ILE A 197 -0.71 12.43 -0.44
N ALA A 198 -1.14 11.80 -1.54
CA ALA A 198 -1.75 10.47 -1.50
C ALA A 198 -0.68 9.43 -1.83
N GLN A 199 -0.35 8.61 -0.84
CA GLN A 199 0.74 7.66 -0.94
C GLN A 199 0.16 6.24 -1.06
N SER A 200 0.70 5.43 -1.96
CA SER A 200 0.25 4.07 -2.28
C SER A 200 -1.27 3.90 -2.11
N PRO A 201 -2.12 4.74 -2.74
CA PRO A 201 -3.53 4.80 -2.37
C PRO A 201 -4.29 3.62 -2.97
N MET A 202 -5.21 3.03 -2.20
CA MET A 202 -6.15 2.06 -2.75
C MET A 202 -7.10 2.76 -3.72
N VAL A 203 -7.06 2.41 -5.01
CA VAL A 203 -7.80 3.12 -6.07
C VAL A 203 -8.73 2.18 -6.80
N ASP A 204 -8.22 1.04 -7.26
CA ASP A 204 -9.00 -0.02 -7.90
C ASP A 204 -8.48 -1.39 -7.43
N GLY A 205 -9.06 -1.83 -6.31
CA GLY A 205 -8.74 -3.11 -5.71
C GLY A 205 -9.01 -4.33 -6.58
N TRP A 206 -9.69 -4.21 -7.72
CA TRP A 206 -9.89 -5.33 -8.65
C TRP A 206 -8.87 -5.33 -9.80
N MET A 207 -8.47 -4.16 -10.29
CA MET A 207 -7.56 -4.06 -11.42
C MET A 207 -6.11 -4.42 -11.05
N GLY A 208 -5.60 -3.94 -9.91
CA GLY A 208 -4.21 -4.22 -9.51
C GLY A 208 -3.75 -3.62 -8.18
N ASP A 209 -4.67 -3.30 -7.28
CA ASP A 209 -4.37 -3.01 -5.87
C ASP A 209 -4.71 -4.24 -5.00
N ASP A 210 -5.26 -4.07 -3.79
CA ASP A 210 -5.26 -5.11 -2.74
C ASP A 210 -5.96 -6.44 -3.02
N TRP A 211 -7.07 -6.47 -3.76
CA TRP A 211 -7.99 -7.62 -3.77
C TRP A 211 -7.73 -8.58 -4.94
N PHE A 212 -7.59 -8.02 -6.14
CA PHE A 212 -7.31 -8.76 -7.35
C PHE A 212 -6.29 -8.02 -8.20
N HIS A 213 -5.54 -8.77 -9.01
CA HIS A 213 -4.75 -8.23 -10.11
C HIS A 213 -5.23 -8.85 -11.42
N ASN A 214 -5.74 -8.02 -12.33
CA ASN A 214 -6.35 -8.45 -13.59
C ASN A 214 -7.34 -9.64 -13.40
N GLY A 215 -8.07 -9.62 -12.29
CA GLY A 215 -9.05 -10.63 -11.90
C GLY A 215 -8.51 -11.89 -11.18
N ALA A 216 -7.19 -12.00 -10.96
CA ALA A 216 -6.61 -13.03 -10.08
C ALA A 216 -6.74 -12.61 -8.61
N PHE A 217 -7.35 -13.44 -7.75
CA PHE A 217 -7.66 -13.06 -6.37
C PHE A 217 -6.47 -13.25 -5.46
N ARG A 218 -6.16 -12.25 -4.63
CA ARG A 218 -5.11 -12.31 -3.61
C ARG A 218 -5.68 -12.97 -2.35
N ILE A 219 -5.19 -14.14 -1.98
CA ILE A 219 -5.73 -14.90 -0.83
C ILE A 219 -5.57 -14.11 0.48
N SER A 220 -4.46 -13.37 0.62
CA SER A 220 -4.17 -12.52 1.78
C SER A 220 -5.26 -11.46 2.04
N SER A 221 -6.00 -11.02 1.00
CA SER A 221 -7.08 -10.05 1.09
C SER A 221 -8.22 -10.49 2.03
N LEU A 222 -8.41 -11.79 2.23
CA LEU A 222 -9.44 -12.32 3.13
C LEU A 222 -9.23 -11.87 4.59
N GLY A 223 -7.98 -11.67 5.01
CA GLY A 223 -7.65 -11.31 6.38
C GLY A 223 -8.08 -9.89 6.74
N PHE A 224 -8.06 -8.96 5.77
CA PHE A 224 -8.34 -7.55 6.01
C PHE A 224 -9.75 -7.28 6.55
N PRO A 225 -10.86 -7.69 5.89
CA PRO A 225 -12.20 -7.46 6.44
C PRO A 225 -12.47 -8.19 7.75
N LEU A 226 -11.78 -9.30 8.02
CA LEU A 226 -11.88 -10.00 9.30
C LEU A 226 -11.18 -9.20 10.42
N SER A 227 -9.93 -8.80 10.18
CA SER A 227 -9.12 -7.98 11.09
C SER A 227 -9.81 -6.68 11.46
N GLN A 228 -10.24 -5.93 10.43
CA GLN A 228 -10.84 -4.60 10.59
C GLN A 228 -12.29 -4.66 11.08
N GLY A 229 -13.06 -5.65 10.63
CA GLY A 229 -14.49 -5.76 10.95
C GLY A 229 -14.78 -6.39 12.31
N PHE A 230 -13.83 -7.12 12.90
CA PHE A 230 -14.02 -7.79 14.18
C PHE A 230 -13.67 -6.89 15.37
N ASN A 231 -14.59 -6.80 16.33
CA ASN A 231 -14.41 -6.10 17.60
C ASN A 231 -13.87 -4.66 17.42
N LYS A 232 -14.61 -3.85 16.65
CA LYS A 232 -14.40 -2.42 16.33
C LYS A 232 -13.38 -1.65 17.18
N GLY A 233 -13.42 -1.73 18.51
CA GLY A 233 -12.53 -1.01 19.43
C GLY A 233 -11.09 -1.51 19.58
N ASN A 234 -10.77 -2.73 19.12
CA ASN A 234 -9.48 -3.40 19.32
C ASN A 234 -8.99 -4.20 18.10
N GLY A 235 -9.55 -3.98 16.90
CA GLY A 235 -9.24 -4.66 15.62
C GLY A 235 -8.23 -5.81 15.72
N GLY A 236 -8.70 -7.05 15.70
CA GLY A 236 -7.87 -8.22 16.05
C GLY A 236 -8.47 -9.55 15.60
N GLY A 237 -9.32 -9.52 14.57
CA GLY A 237 -9.81 -10.72 13.93
C GLY A 237 -8.72 -11.37 13.10
N GLU A 238 -8.27 -12.55 13.49
CA GLU A 238 -7.32 -13.35 12.70
C GLU A 238 -7.95 -14.71 12.38
N PHE A 239 -7.53 -15.32 11.28
CA PHE A 239 -7.91 -16.69 11.02
C PHE A 239 -7.26 -17.61 12.07
N PRO A 240 -8.03 -18.48 12.76
CA PRO A 240 -7.50 -19.35 13.80
C PRO A 240 -6.79 -20.58 13.19
N VAL A 241 -5.74 -20.35 12.39
CA VAL A 241 -5.07 -21.37 11.58
C VAL A 241 -3.68 -21.75 12.09
N GLY A 242 -3.21 -21.08 13.16
CA GLY A 242 -1.87 -21.27 13.74
C GLY A 242 -0.72 -20.82 12.82
N GLY A 243 0.51 -20.98 13.28
CA GLY A 243 1.69 -20.83 12.41
C GLY A 243 1.84 -22.03 11.46
N GLY A 244 2.59 -21.86 10.37
CA GLY A 244 2.83 -22.93 9.41
C GLY A 244 3.11 -22.40 8.01
N ASP A 245 3.12 -23.32 7.05
CA ASP A 245 3.32 -22.97 5.64
C ASP A 245 1.98 -22.71 4.95
N ASP A 246 1.72 -21.45 4.61
CA ASP A 246 0.54 -21.01 3.89
C ASP A 246 0.36 -21.76 2.57
N TYR A 247 1.46 -22.13 1.90
CA TYR A 247 1.37 -22.95 0.70
C TYR A 247 0.64 -24.26 0.98
N THR A 248 1.04 -25.00 2.02
CA THR A 248 0.37 -26.26 2.39
C THR A 248 -1.09 -26.00 2.77
N ARG A 249 -1.31 -25.00 3.62
CA ARG A 249 -2.64 -24.65 4.16
C ARG A 249 -3.67 -24.40 3.06
N TYR A 250 -3.37 -23.50 2.14
CA TYR A 250 -4.30 -23.14 1.07
C TYR A 250 -4.42 -24.24 0.02
N LEU A 251 -3.36 -25.03 -0.20
CA LEU A 251 -3.39 -26.15 -1.14
C LEU A 251 -4.29 -27.29 -0.63
N GLU A 252 -4.20 -27.63 0.65
CA GLU A 252 -5.02 -28.64 1.32
C GLU A 252 -6.49 -28.22 1.44
N ALA A 253 -6.76 -26.94 1.64
CA ALA A 253 -8.13 -26.41 1.68
C ALA A 253 -8.86 -26.56 0.34
N GLY A 254 -8.14 -26.45 -0.79
CA GLY A 254 -8.75 -26.51 -2.12
C GLY A 254 -8.97 -25.11 -2.70
N SER A 255 -10.24 -24.70 -2.81
CA SER A 255 -10.61 -23.35 -3.27
C SER A 255 -10.60 -22.32 -2.14
N VAL A 256 -10.65 -21.03 -2.49
CA VAL A 256 -10.79 -19.92 -1.54
C VAL A 256 -12.06 -20.09 -0.70
N GLY A 257 -13.17 -20.47 -1.32
CA GLY A 257 -14.45 -20.71 -0.66
C GLY A 257 -14.41 -21.90 0.30
N ASP A 258 -13.67 -22.97 -0.04
CA ASP A 258 -13.47 -24.11 0.86
C ASP A 258 -12.63 -23.70 2.08
N PHE A 259 -11.56 -22.91 1.90
CA PHE A 259 -10.80 -22.34 3.01
C PHE A 259 -11.67 -21.46 3.91
N VAL A 260 -12.45 -20.54 3.33
CA VAL A 260 -13.36 -19.64 4.08
C VAL A 260 -14.40 -20.44 4.87
N ALA A 261 -14.94 -21.53 4.30
CA ALA A 261 -15.86 -22.42 4.99
C ALA A 261 -15.17 -23.17 6.13
N GLN A 262 -13.95 -23.68 5.90
CA GLN A 262 -13.14 -24.38 6.90
C GLN A 262 -12.87 -23.52 8.15
N VAL A 263 -12.56 -22.22 7.95
CA VAL A 263 -12.30 -21.28 9.06
C VAL A 263 -13.57 -20.58 9.58
N GLY A 264 -14.75 -20.93 9.07
CA GLY A 264 -16.04 -20.39 9.52
C GLY A 264 -16.27 -18.91 9.21
N ALA A 265 -15.53 -18.33 8.27
CA ALA A 265 -15.55 -16.88 8.00
C ALA A 265 -16.55 -16.45 6.90
N GLY A 266 -17.30 -17.39 6.33
CA GLY A 266 -18.26 -17.12 5.23
C GLY A 266 -19.42 -16.19 5.59
N HIS A 267 -19.62 -15.87 6.87
CA HIS A 267 -20.63 -14.93 7.34
C HIS A 267 -20.15 -13.47 7.35
N VAL A 268 -18.84 -13.23 7.21
CA VAL A 268 -18.24 -11.88 7.25
C VAL A 268 -18.59 -11.13 5.96
N PRO A 269 -19.31 -9.98 6.01
CA PRO A 269 -19.76 -9.28 4.81
C PRO A 269 -18.64 -8.89 3.84
N GLY A 270 -17.49 -8.44 4.36
CA GLY A 270 -16.34 -8.09 3.52
C GLY A 270 -15.77 -9.28 2.74
N ILE A 271 -15.71 -10.46 3.35
CA ILE A 271 -15.30 -11.69 2.66
C ILE A 271 -16.33 -12.08 1.59
N ARG A 272 -17.63 -12.01 1.93
CA ARG A 272 -18.71 -12.31 0.99
C ARG A 272 -18.67 -11.41 -0.25
N LYS A 273 -18.36 -10.12 -0.10
CA LYS A 273 -18.17 -9.19 -1.23
C LYS A 273 -17.16 -9.74 -2.25
N PHE A 274 -16.03 -10.29 -1.79
CA PHE A 274 -15.02 -10.89 -2.67
C PHE A 274 -15.51 -12.17 -3.34
N LEU A 275 -16.11 -13.09 -2.57
CA LEU A 275 -16.55 -14.39 -3.08
C LEU A 275 -17.70 -14.28 -4.09
N GLU A 276 -18.63 -13.34 -3.84
CA GLU A 276 -19.85 -13.16 -4.64
C GLU A 276 -19.61 -12.27 -5.87
N ASN A 277 -18.53 -11.49 -5.92
CA ASN A 277 -18.23 -10.56 -7.02
C ASN A 277 -16.83 -10.82 -7.62
N PRO A 278 -16.57 -11.98 -8.25
CA PRO A 278 -15.24 -12.30 -8.77
C PRO A 278 -14.85 -11.53 -10.05
N ALA A 279 -15.83 -11.00 -10.81
CA ALA A 279 -15.61 -10.28 -12.07
C ALA A 279 -15.80 -8.77 -11.92
N TYR A 280 -15.19 -7.97 -12.81
CA TYR A 280 -15.18 -6.51 -12.78
C TYR A 280 -16.50 -5.89 -13.27
N THR A 281 -17.60 -6.19 -12.59
CA THR A 281 -18.93 -5.65 -12.88
C THR A 281 -19.07 -4.21 -12.35
N GLU A 282 -20.27 -3.65 -12.37
CA GLU A 282 -20.58 -2.36 -11.72
C GLU A 282 -20.26 -2.37 -10.22
N PHE A 283 -20.22 -3.55 -9.58
CA PHE A 283 -19.79 -3.66 -8.19
C PHE A 283 -18.40 -3.08 -7.98
N TRP A 284 -17.41 -3.43 -8.83
CA TRP A 284 -16.03 -2.92 -8.70
C TRP A 284 -15.80 -1.66 -9.51
N SER A 285 -16.26 -1.62 -10.76
CA SER A 285 -15.94 -0.54 -11.68
C SER A 285 -16.54 0.82 -11.31
N LEU A 286 -17.57 0.84 -10.45
CA LEU A 286 -18.10 2.07 -9.87
C LEU A 286 -17.41 2.46 -8.55
N GLN A 287 -16.45 1.67 -8.03
CA GLN A 287 -15.62 2.01 -6.87
C GLN A 287 -14.23 2.57 -7.27
N ALA A 288 -13.89 2.51 -8.56
CA ALA A 288 -12.60 2.92 -9.09
C ALA A 288 -12.36 4.44 -8.93
N VAL A 289 -11.43 4.81 -8.04
CA VAL A 289 -11.21 6.20 -7.61
C VAL A 289 -10.66 7.07 -8.75
N ASP A 290 -9.79 6.51 -9.58
CA ASP A 290 -9.23 7.16 -10.77
C ASP A 290 -10.33 7.62 -11.73
N ARG A 291 -11.39 6.81 -11.92
CA ARG A 291 -12.55 7.18 -12.75
C ARG A 291 -13.35 8.31 -12.15
N TRP A 292 -13.57 8.29 -10.84
CA TRP A 292 -14.28 9.38 -10.15
C TRP A 292 -13.53 10.70 -10.22
N LEU A 293 -12.21 10.67 -10.07
CA LEU A 293 -11.34 11.83 -10.19
C LEU A 293 -11.24 12.29 -11.64
N ALA A 294 -11.18 11.37 -12.62
CA ALA A 294 -11.23 11.69 -14.06
C ALA A 294 -12.51 12.45 -14.44
N ALA A 295 -13.64 12.16 -13.79
CA ALA A 295 -14.92 12.82 -14.06
C ALA A 295 -15.08 14.22 -13.43
N ARG A 296 -14.17 14.67 -12.57
CA ARG A 296 -14.30 15.91 -11.79
C ARG A 296 -13.18 16.92 -12.07
N PRO A 297 -13.39 18.23 -11.85
CA PRO A 297 -12.31 19.22 -11.90
C PRO A 297 -11.21 18.89 -10.89
N HIS A 298 -9.97 19.19 -11.24
CA HIS A 298 -8.83 19.08 -10.33
C HIS A 298 -8.37 20.47 -9.89
N THR A 299 -8.57 20.81 -8.61
CA THR A 299 -8.33 22.17 -8.10
C THR A 299 -7.34 22.24 -6.94
N VAL A 300 -6.99 21.11 -6.34
CA VAL A 300 -6.12 21.04 -5.16
C VAL A 300 -4.80 20.38 -5.57
N PRO A 301 -3.65 21.07 -5.40
CA PRO A 301 -2.33 20.50 -5.63
C PRO A 301 -2.17 19.12 -4.99
N THR A 302 -1.74 18.13 -5.76
CA THR A 302 -1.70 16.73 -5.36
C THR A 302 -0.38 16.08 -5.77
N MET A 303 0.34 15.52 -4.80
CA MET A 303 1.48 14.63 -5.03
C MET A 303 1.03 13.19 -4.82
N LEU A 304 1.20 12.36 -5.85
CA LEU A 304 0.90 10.94 -5.86
C LEU A 304 2.21 10.19 -5.66
N VAL A 305 2.25 9.27 -4.70
CA VAL A 305 3.48 8.55 -4.32
C VAL A 305 3.25 7.06 -4.40
N VAL A 306 4.20 6.30 -4.92
CA VAL A 306 4.18 4.83 -4.92
C VAL A 306 5.59 4.27 -4.79
N GLY A 307 5.71 3.06 -4.23
CA GLY A 307 6.94 2.29 -4.33
C GLY A 307 7.05 1.59 -5.69
N GLN A 308 8.24 1.55 -6.29
CA GLN A 308 8.47 0.74 -7.49
C GLN A 308 8.18 -0.75 -7.22
N TRP A 309 8.44 -1.21 -5.99
CA TRP A 309 8.12 -2.56 -5.52
C TRP A 309 6.99 -2.53 -4.50
N ASP A 310 5.96 -1.72 -4.74
CA ASP A 310 4.75 -1.72 -3.92
C ASP A 310 3.99 -3.03 -4.08
N GLN A 311 3.95 -3.84 -3.02
CA GLN A 311 3.38 -5.18 -3.07
C GLN A 311 1.88 -5.26 -2.76
N GLU A 312 1.23 -4.13 -2.49
CA GLU A 312 -0.18 -4.01 -2.10
C GLU A 312 -0.95 -3.12 -3.08
N ASP A 313 -0.47 -1.91 -3.35
CA ASP A 313 -1.19 -0.83 -4.07
C ASP A 313 -0.39 -0.33 -5.29
N SER A 314 0.07 -1.26 -6.14
CA SER A 314 0.96 -0.93 -7.27
C SER A 314 0.28 -0.19 -8.42
N TYR A 315 -1.06 -0.27 -8.50
CA TYR A 315 -1.85 0.31 -9.58
C TYR A 315 -2.22 1.77 -9.30
N GLY A 316 -2.56 2.08 -8.04
CA GLY A 316 -3.35 3.26 -7.71
C GLY A 316 -2.76 4.62 -8.08
N ALA A 317 -1.61 4.99 -7.51
CA ALA A 317 -1.02 6.32 -7.77
C ALA A 317 -0.71 6.57 -9.27
N PRO A 318 -0.10 5.65 -10.04
CA PRO A 318 0.06 5.81 -11.48
C PRO A 318 -1.27 5.92 -12.26
N ALA A 319 -2.31 5.20 -11.85
CA ALA A 319 -3.64 5.30 -12.46
C ALA A 319 -4.28 6.68 -12.22
N VAL A 320 -4.20 7.19 -10.99
CA VAL A 320 -4.71 8.53 -10.64
C VAL A 320 -3.90 9.62 -11.35
N TYR A 321 -2.58 9.48 -11.47
CA TYR A 321 -1.76 10.42 -12.23
C TYR A 321 -2.26 10.52 -13.68
N ARG A 322 -2.48 9.38 -14.34
CA ARG A 322 -3.02 9.33 -15.71
C ARG A 322 -4.41 9.99 -15.83
N ALA A 323 -5.22 9.92 -14.78
CA ALA A 323 -6.56 10.51 -14.74
C ALA A 323 -6.55 12.03 -14.49
N LEU A 324 -5.56 12.53 -13.76
CA LEU A 324 -5.47 13.94 -13.35
C LEU A 324 -4.54 14.77 -14.23
N GLU A 325 -3.41 14.22 -14.67
CA GLU A 325 -2.36 14.93 -15.41
C GLU A 325 -2.88 15.69 -16.65
N PRO A 326 -3.78 15.14 -17.50
CA PRO A 326 -4.29 15.88 -18.65
C PRO A 326 -5.07 17.16 -18.30
N LYS A 327 -5.43 17.34 -17.03
CA LYS A 327 -6.13 18.53 -16.51
C LYS A 327 -5.18 19.56 -15.93
N ASP A 328 -3.94 19.18 -15.66
CA ASP A 328 -2.89 20.08 -15.17
C ASP A 328 -2.14 20.71 -16.36
N THR A 329 -2.76 21.71 -16.99
CA THR A 329 -2.20 22.34 -18.19
C THR A 329 -0.92 23.14 -17.95
N ASN A 330 -0.62 23.48 -16.69
CA ASN A 330 0.56 24.26 -16.31
C ASN A 330 1.69 23.36 -15.79
N ASN A 331 1.43 22.09 -15.51
CA ASN A 331 2.37 21.14 -14.95
C ASN A 331 2.89 21.57 -13.56
N ASP A 332 2.00 22.16 -12.75
CA ASP A 332 2.31 22.78 -11.45
C ASP A 332 1.42 22.32 -10.29
N ARG A 333 0.53 21.34 -10.52
CA ARG A 333 -0.47 20.85 -9.55
C ARG A 333 -0.43 19.35 -9.31
N VAL A 334 -0.09 18.55 -10.32
CA VAL A 334 -0.04 17.09 -10.19
C VAL A 334 1.42 16.66 -10.25
N SER A 335 1.86 15.94 -9.22
CA SER A 335 3.22 15.36 -9.17
C SER A 335 3.12 13.85 -8.97
N LEU A 336 3.98 13.08 -9.66
CA LEU A 336 4.13 11.64 -9.46
C LEU A 336 5.50 11.31 -8.90
N VAL A 337 5.54 10.55 -7.80
CA VAL A 337 6.76 10.06 -7.17
C VAL A 337 6.79 8.53 -7.20
N ILE A 338 7.85 7.96 -7.78
CA ILE A 338 8.12 6.51 -7.78
C ILE A 338 9.49 6.27 -7.14
N GLY A 339 9.52 5.92 -5.86
CA GLY A 339 10.76 5.62 -5.14
C GLY A 339 11.07 4.13 -5.07
N PRO A 340 12.28 3.74 -4.62
CA PRO A 340 12.73 2.34 -4.62
C PRO A 340 12.22 1.59 -3.39
N TRP A 341 10.92 1.71 -3.11
CA TRP A 341 10.30 1.30 -1.86
C TRP A 341 9.34 0.13 -2.06
N ARG A 342 9.12 -0.59 -0.96
CA ARG A 342 7.94 -1.42 -0.74
C ARG A 342 6.72 -0.57 -0.42
N HIS A 343 5.56 -1.21 -0.31
CA HIS A 343 4.31 -0.57 0.11
C HIS A 343 4.47 0.25 1.39
N SER A 344 4.10 1.53 1.39
CA SER A 344 4.28 2.46 2.54
C SER A 344 5.73 2.69 3.00
N GLY A 345 6.75 2.24 2.24
CA GLY A 345 8.16 2.29 2.66
C GLY A 345 8.72 3.70 2.84
N PHE A 346 8.19 4.66 2.09
CA PHE A 346 8.53 6.09 2.15
C PHE A 346 8.17 6.76 3.49
N ASN A 347 7.42 6.09 4.37
CA ASN A 347 7.11 6.59 5.73
C ASN A 347 8.12 6.11 6.80
N HIS A 348 9.13 5.34 6.39
CA HIS A 348 10.16 4.78 7.27
C HIS A 348 11.57 5.14 6.78
N TYR A 349 12.56 4.33 7.15
CA TYR A 349 13.90 4.38 6.59
C TYR A 349 13.95 3.63 5.25
N GLY A 350 14.55 4.23 4.23
CA GLY A 350 14.68 3.71 2.87
C GLY A 350 16.12 3.44 2.46
N TYR A 351 16.92 2.83 3.34
CA TYR A 351 18.31 2.45 3.08
C TYR A 351 18.44 1.19 2.22
N ASP A 352 17.49 0.26 2.36
CA ASP A 352 17.54 -1.06 1.76
C ASP A 352 16.14 -1.63 1.54
N LEU A 353 16.06 -2.67 0.71
CA LEU A 353 14.87 -3.50 0.54
C LEU A 353 15.32 -4.92 0.16
N GLY A 354 15.07 -5.89 1.04
CA GLY A 354 15.55 -7.26 0.85
C GLY A 354 17.09 -7.30 0.78
N ALA A 355 17.63 -7.79 -0.33
CA ALA A 355 19.07 -7.82 -0.57
C ALA A 355 19.62 -6.50 -1.16
N LEU A 356 18.75 -5.57 -1.56
CA LEU A 356 19.14 -4.33 -2.25
C LEU A 356 19.56 -3.26 -1.25
N THR A 357 20.59 -2.48 -1.59
CA THR A 357 21.00 -1.30 -0.82
C THR A 357 20.95 -0.06 -1.71
N PHE A 358 20.35 1.00 -1.19
CA PHE A 358 20.23 2.28 -1.88
C PHE A 358 21.29 3.28 -1.41
N THR A 359 21.43 4.36 -2.17
CA THR A 359 22.38 5.43 -1.84
C THR A 359 21.76 6.35 -0.77
N GLY A 360 21.96 6.01 0.50
CA GLY A 360 21.43 6.75 1.64
C GLY A 360 19.97 6.39 1.98
N ASP A 361 19.35 7.17 2.87
CA ASP A 361 17.93 7.03 3.17
C ASP A 361 17.09 7.73 2.11
N THR A 362 16.68 6.99 1.08
CA THR A 362 15.89 7.53 -0.02
C THR A 362 14.52 8.06 0.44
N ALA A 363 13.93 7.44 1.46
CA ALA A 363 12.64 7.84 2.01
C ALA A 363 12.74 9.16 2.78
N HIS A 364 13.72 9.30 3.67
CA HIS A 364 13.97 10.57 4.37
C HIS A 364 14.41 11.68 3.43
N GLU A 365 15.27 11.37 2.45
CA GLU A 365 15.64 12.34 1.40
C GLU A 365 14.39 12.87 0.70
N TRP A 366 13.46 11.98 0.31
CA TRP A 366 12.22 12.40 -0.32
C TRP A 366 11.36 13.28 0.60
N ARG A 367 11.17 12.88 1.86
CA ARG A 367 10.36 13.62 2.84
C ARG A 367 10.88 15.04 3.06
N VAL A 368 12.20 15.19 3.22
CA VAL A 368 12.84 16.49 3.50
C VAL A 368 12.94 17.37 2.26
N LYS A 369 13.32 16.81 1.11
CA LYS A 369 13.60 17.61 -0.10
C LYS A 369 12.36 17.93 -0.93
N TYR A 370 11.31 17.13 -0.86
CA TYR A 370 10.15 17.28 -1.75
C TYR A 370 8.83 17.35 -0.98
N ALA A 371 8.53 16.38 -0.11
CA ALA A 371 7.23 16.32 0.55
C ALA A 371 6.99 17.52 1.49
N LYS A 372 7.98 17.84 2.35
CA LYS A 372 7.87 18.97 3.28
C LYS A 372 7.80 20.32 2.55
N PRO A 373 8.72 20.66 1.61
CA PRO A 373 8.61 21.91 0.86
C PRO A 373 7.29 22.06 0.08
N PHE A 374 6.78 20.97 -0.50
CA PHE A 374 5.47 20.98 -1.16
C PHE A 374 4.36 21.43 -0.21
N PHE A 375 4.29 20.85 0.99
CA PHE A 375 3.31 21.28 1.99
C PHE A 375 3.56 22.69 2.52
N ASP A 376 4.81 23.08 2.80
CA ASP A 376 5.15 24.42 3.30
C ASP A 376 4.70 25.51 2.33
N HIS A 377 4.89 25.29 1.02
CA HIS A 377 4.43 26.20 -0.01
C HIS A 377 2.91 26.44 0.08
N TRP A 378 2.13 25.37 0.02
CA TRP A 378 0.66 25.46 -0.06
C TRP A 378 -0.02 25.80 1.27
N LEU A 379 0.60 25.46 2.41
CA LEU A 379 -0.01 25.60 3.73
C LEU A 379 0.48 26.81 4.54
N ARG A 380 1.67 27.33 4.22
CA ARG A 380 2.28 28.47 4.92
C ARG A 380 2.62 29.66 4.00
N SER A 381 2.23 29.61 2.73
CA SER A 381 2.71 30.57 1.72
C SER A 381 4.25 30.59 1.64
N GLY A 382 4.86 29.40 1.75
CA GLY A 382 6.30 29.22 1.61
C GLY A 382 6.81 29.56 0.20
N PRO A 383 8.13 29.57 0.00
CA PRO A 383 8.72 29.76 -1.34
C PRO A 383 8.21 28.70 -2.32
N ASP A 384 8.35 28.96 -3.62
CA ASP A 384 8.11 27.93 -4.65
C ASP A 384 8.99 26.71 -4.36
N PRO A 385 8.40 25.51 -4.16
CA PRO A 385 9.15 24.32 -3.81
C PRO A 385 9.85 23.70 -5.01
N GLU A 386 9.70 24.26 -6.22
CA GLU A 386 10.18 23.69 -7.48
C GLU A 386 9.80 22.20 -7.59
N THR A 387 8.56 21.87 -7.18
CA THR A 387 8.12 20.47 -7.08
C THR A 387 8.21 19.82 -8.46
N PRO A 388 8.99 18.73 -8.62
CA PRO A 388 9.13 18.08 -9.90
C PRO A 388 7.77 17.49 -10.34
N PRO A 389 7.38 17.66 -11.62
CA PRO A 389 6.20 16.98 -12.17
C PRO A 389 6.28 15.47 -11.98
N VAL A 390 7.46 14.90 -12.22
CA VAL A 390 7.72 13.48 -11.98
C VAL A 390 9.09 13.31 -11.35
N LEU A 391 9.12 12.61 -10.21
CA LEU A 391 10.33 12.24 -9.49
C LEU A 391 10.40 10.71 -9.37
N THR A 392 11.40 10.10 -9.98
CA THR A 392 11.57 8.64 -9.96
C THR A 392 12.95 8.26 -9.44
N TYR A 393 13.11 7.04 -8.92
CA TYR A 393 14.41 6.52 -8.53
C TYR A 393 14.90 5.49 -9.53
N ALA A 394 15.96 5.80 -10.27
CA ALA A 394 16.58 4.91 -11.24
C ALA A 394 17.31 3.78 -10.52
N THR A 395 16.60 2.68 -10.25
CA THR A 395 17.03 1.60 -9.35
C THR A 395 18.34 0.89 -9.75
N GLY A 396 18.66 0.83 -11.05
CA GLY A 396 19.95 0.30 -11.53
C GLY A 396 21.10 1.31 -11.45
N ALA A 397 20.83 2.60 -11.63
CA ALA A 397 21.82 3.68 -11.49
C ALA A 397 21.94 4.23 -10.05
N ASN A 398 21.04 3.79 -9.16
CA ASN A 398 20.99 4.08 -7.73
C ASN A 398 20.92 5.59 -7.41
N ARG A 399 20.04 6.34 -8.11
CA ARG A 399 19.86 7.80 -7.97
C ARG A 399 18.45 8.27 -8.32
N TRP A 400 18.05 9.42 -7.78
CA TRP A 400 16.86 10.15 -8.20
C TRP A 400 16.98 10.69 -9.63
N ASN A 401 15.84 10.78 -10.31
CA ASN A 401 15.67 11.30 -11.65
C ASN A 401 14.43 12.18 -11.69
N ILE A 402 14.50 13.28 -12.44
CA ILE A 402 13.39 14.23 -12.60
C ILE A 402 12.97 14.21 -14.06
N SER A 403 11.66 14.16 -14.30
CA SER A 403 11.08 14.19 -15.64
C SER A 403 9.89 15.14 -15.69
N GLN A 404 9.62 15.66 -16.90
CA GLN A 404 8.52 16.59 -17.13
C GLN A 404 7.18 15.90 -17.41
N ARG A 405 7.19 14.59 -17.64
CA ARG A 405 6.02 13.77 -17.97
C ARG A 405 6.28 12.32 -17.59
N TRP A 406 5.21 11.56 -17.38
CA TRP A 406 5.28 10.10 -17.26
C TRP A 406 4.21 9.42 -18.13
N PRO A 407 4.55 8.31 -18.84
CA PRO A 407 5.87 7.71 -18.99
C PRO A 407 6.79 8.54 -19.91
N VAL A 408 8.10 8.30 -19.83
CA VAL A 408 9.10 8.99 -20.65
C VAL A 408 9.50 8.17 -21.87
N GLY A 409 9.76 6.87 -21.68
CA GLY A 409 10.45 6.04 -22.66
C GLY A 409 9.64 5.70 -23.92
N SER A 410 10.38 5.45 -24.99
CA SER A 410 9.85 4.99 -26.29
C SER A 410 9.68 3.47 -26.31
N PRO A 411 8.61 2.94 -26.90
CA PRO A 411 8.34 1.51 -26.90
C PRO A 411 9.37 0.75 -27.74
N ARG A 412 10.12 -0.16 -27.09
CA ARG A 412 11.09 -1.06 -27.73
C ARG A 412 10.78 -2.51 -27.34
N PRO A 413 10.24 -3.34 -28.24
CA PRO A 413 9.91 -4.73 -27.94
C PRO A 413 11.15 -5.59 -27.68
N LEU A 414 11.17 -6.27 -26.54
CA LEU A 414 12.05 -7.41 -26.26
C LEU A 414 11.26 -8.68 -26.57
N TYR A 415 11.53 -9.27 -27.73
CA TYR A 415 10.85 -10.46 -28.22
C TYR A 415 11.38 -11.73 -27.57
N LEU A 416 10.47 -12.67 -27.31
CA LEU A 416 10.80 -14.05 -26.96
C LEU A 416 11.15 -14.81 -28.24
N ALA A 417 12.15 -15.68 -28.20
CA ALA A 417 12.64 -16.44 -29.35
C ALA A 417 13.02 -17.89 -28.97
N ASP A 418 13.33 -18.69 -29.99
CA ASP A 418 13.72 -20.09 -29.85
C ASP A 418 14.95 -20.28 -28.93
N GLY A 419 14.98 -21.41 -28.20
CA GLY A 419 16.08 -21.76 -27.30
C GLY A 419 16.20 -20.90 -26.05
N GLY A 420 15.10 -20.30 -25.55
CA GLY A 420 15.12 -19.49 -24.33
C GLY A 420 15.84 -18.15 -24.48
N VAL A 421 15.81 -17.56 -25.69
CA VAL A 421 16.49 -16.29 -25.98
C VAL A 421 15.51 -15.11 -25.96
N ALA A 422 15.87 -14.03 -25.27
CA ALA A 422 15.19 -12.73 -25.38
C ALA A 422 16.01 -11.79 -26.29
N THR A 423 15.37 -11.14 -27.27
CA THR A 423 16.07 -10.32 -28.27
C THR A 423 15.26 -9.12 -28.75
N PHE A 424 15.92 -8.01 -29.04
CA PHE A 424 15.29 -6.84 -29.66
C PHE A 424 15.00 -7.02 -31.15
N ALA A 425 15.64 -8.00 -31.81
CA ALA A 425 15.39 -8.30 -33.20
C ALA A 425 14.18 -9.23 -33.32
N LYS A 426 13.13 -8.79 -34.02
CA LYS A 426 11.91 -9.59 -34.17
C LYS A 426 12.19 -10.94 -34.85
N PRO A 427 11.95 -12.08 -34.17
CA PRO A 427 12.18 -13.39 -34.76
C PRO A 427 11.23 -13.64 -35.94
N GLN A 428 11.76 -14.22 -37.02
CA GLN A 428 10.97 -14.57 -38.21
C GLN A 428 10.42 -15.99 -38.13
N THR A 429 11.21 -16.93 -37.61
CA THR A 429 10.81 -18.33 -37.44
C THR A 429 9.73 -18.43 -36.38
N ARG A 430 8.55 -18.92 -36.77
CA ARG A 430 7.45 -19.21 -35.85
C ARG A 430 7.76 -20.46 -35.04
N GLY A 431 7.50 -20.41 -33.74
CA GLY A 431 7.61 -21.54 -32.84
C GLY A 431 6.87 -21.28 -31.52
N HIS A 432 7.00 -22.19 -30.58
CA HIS A 432 6.51 -22.03 -29.22
C HIS A 432 7.40 -22.80 -28.24
N GLU A 433 7.34 -22.39 -26.98
CA GLU A 433 7.87 -23.14 -25.85
C GLU A 433 6.70 -23.65 -25.01
N ASP A 434 6.72 -24.95 -24.70
CA ASP A 434 5.70 -25.62 -23.90
C ASP A 434 6.18 -25.86 -22.47
N TYR A 435 5.31 -25.63 -21.50
CA TYR A 435 5.47 -26.11 -20.13
C TYR A 435 4.15 -26.67 -19.60
N ILE A 436 4.21 -27.59 -18.63
CA ILE A 436 3.01 -28.16 -18.01
C ILE A 436 2.77 -27.41 -16.71
N SER A 437 1.64 -26.73 -16.59
CA SER A 437 1.20 -26.17 -15.32
C SER A 437 0.25 -27.16 -14.62
N ASP A 438 0.61 -27.56 -13.40
CA ASP A 438 -0.13 -28.50 -12.57
C ASP A 438 -0.67 -27.77 -11.32
N PRO A 439 -1.99 -27.51 -11.22
CA PRO A 439 -2.57 -26.88 -10.04
C PRO A 439 -2.40 -27.68 -8.74
N ALA A 440 -2.00 -28.95 -8.79
CA ALA A 440 -1.64 -29.73 -7.59
C ALA A 440 -0.22 -29.43 -7.09
N LYS A 441 0.62 -28.77 -7.89
CA LYS A 441 2.00 -28.39 -7.57
C LYS A 441 2.31 -26.95 -8.01
N PRO A 442 1.48 -25.97 -7.61
CA PRO A 442 1.62 -24.60 -8.11
C PRO A 442 3.01 -24.03 -7.81
N VAL A 443 3.51 -23.18 -8.69
CA VAL A 443 4.76 -22.43 -8.48
C VAL A 443 4.57 -21.51 -7.28
N PRO A 444 5.41 -21.63 -6.24
CA PRO A 444 5.29 -20.78 -5.08
C PRO A 444 5.76 -19.34 -5.42
N PHE A 445 5.18 -18.31 -4.80
CA PHE A 445 5.61 -16.91 -5.05
C PHE A 445 6.90 -16.54 -4.30
N LEU A 446 7.23 -17.30 -3.25
CA LEU A 446 8.46 -17.26 -2.48
C LEU A 446 8.96 -18.69 -2.21
N PRO A 447 10.25 -18.91 -1.88
CA PRO A 447 10.68 -20.21 -1.36
C PRO A 447 9.89 -20.63 -0.11
N ARG A 448 9.53 -21.91 -0.03
CA ARG A 448 8.79 -22.47 1.11
C ARG A 448 9.71 -22.73 2.32
N PRO A 449 9.18 -22.70 3.56
CA PRO A 449 7.79 -22.43 3.94
C PRO A 449 7.43 -20.94 3.77
N ILE A 450 6.17 -20.67 3.43
CA ILE A 450 5.65 -19.32 3.23
C ILE A 450 4.80 -18.93 4.43
N ASP A 451 5.02 -17.75 4.97
CA ASP A 451 4.13 -17.09 5.93
C ASP A 451 3.80 -15.68 5.40
N MET A 452 2.60 -15.50 4.84
CA MET A 452 2.18 -14.19 4.33
C MET A 452 1.88 -13.19 5.46
N GLY A 453 1.75 -13.66 6.71
CA GLY A 453 1.65 -12.81 7.89
C GLY A 453 3.02 -12.33 8.42
N ASP A 454 4.12 -12.96 8.01
CA ASP A 454 5.48 -12.54 8.36
C ASP A 454 5.88 -11.29 7.55
N PRO A 455 5.99 -10.10 8.17
CA PRO A 455 6.32 -8.87 7.46
C PRO A 455 7.73 -8.90 6.85
N THR A 456 8.62 -9.79 7.31
CA THR A 456 9.98 -9.93 6.76
C THR A 456 10.02 -10.73 5.45
N GLN A 457 9.01 -11.55 5.20
CA GLN A 457 8.78 -12.21 3.91
C GLN A 457 7.91 -11.35 3.00
N TRP A 458 6.79 -10.84 3.53
CA TRP A 458 5.81 -10.10 2.76
C TRP A 458 6.36 -8.79 2.20
N LYS A 459 6.93 -7.92 3.04
CA LYS A 459 7.32 -6.57 2.58
C LYS A 459 8.37 -6.56 1.46
N PRO A 460 9.38 -7.45 1.43
CA PRO A 460 10.37 -7.47 0.36
C PRO A 460 10.13 -8.53 -0.73
N TRP A 461 8.96 -9.18 -0.81
CA TRP A 461 8.82 -10.35 -1.70
C TRP A 461 9.06 -10.04 -3.19
N LEU A 462 8.71 -8.83 -3.63
CA LEU A 462 8.89 -8.38 -5.02
C LEU A 462 10.36 -8.20 -5.43
N VAL A 463 11.30 -8.13 -4.48
CA VAL A 463 12.74 -8.07 -4.75
C VAL A 463 13.45 -9.39 -4.44
N HIS A 464 12.69 -10.45 -4.18
CA HIS A 464 13.27 -11.77 -3.92
C HIS A 464 13.84 -12.36 -5.20
N ASP A 465 15.02 -12.98 -5.09
CA ASP A 465 15.69 -13.70 -6.16
C ASP A 465 14.76 -14.73 -6.81
N GLN A 466 14.66 -14.75 -8.14
CA GLN A 466 13.77 -15.64 -8.89
C GLN A 466 14.42 -16.96 -9.32
N ARG A 467 15.68 -17.23 -8.96
CA ARG A 467 16.36 -18.50 -9.31
C ARG A 467 15.63 -19.75 -8.81
N PHE A 468 14.91 -19.65 -7.70
CA PHE A 468 14.09 -20.77 -7.20
C PHE A 468 12.94 -21.13 -8.15
N ALA A 469 12.48 -20.19 -8.98
CA ALA A 469 11.46 -20.39 -10.00
C ALA A 469 12.09 -20.79 -11.35
N SER A 470 13.18 -20.15 -11.77
CA SER A 470 13.88 -20.43 -13.06
C SER A 470 14.28 -21.89 -13.25
N GLY A 471 14.59 -22.61 -12.15
CA GLY A 471 14.97 -24.02 -12.22
C GLY A 471 13.81 -25.00 -12.36
N ARG A 472 12.55 -24.54 -12.35
CA ARG A 472 11.37 -25.41 -12.38
C ARG A 472 10.91 -25.70 -13.82
N PRO A 473 10.39 -26.90 -14.10
CA PRO A 473 9.91 -27.26 -15.44
C PRO A 473 8.56 -26.64 -15.82
N ASP A 474 7.87 -25.99 -14.88
CA ASP A 474 6.59 -25.30 -15.07
C ASP A 474 6.74 -23.77 -15.10
N VAL A 475 7.96 -23.30 -15.39
CA VAL A 475 8.34 -21.90 -15.60
C VAL A 475 9.19 -21.83 -16.87
N ALA A 476 8.74 -21.09 -17.88
CA ALA A 476 9.49 -20.86 -19.11
C ALA A 476 10.36 -19.60 -18.98
N VAL A 477 11.58 -19.62 -19.54
CA VAL A 477 12.61 -18.61 -19.28
C VAL A 477 13.26 -18.15 -20.59
N TRP A 478 13.24 -16.85 -20.84
CA TRP A 478 13.96 -16.22 -21.95
C TRP A 478 14.96 -15.20 -21.42
N THR A 479 16.21 -15.26 -21.86
CA THR A 479 17.27 -14.36 -21.38
C THR A 479 18.01 -13.73 -22.54
N SER A 480 18.35 -12.45 -22.43
CA SER A 480 19.20 -11.77 -23.41
C SER A 480 20.66 -12.23 -23.32
N ALA A 481 21.46 -11.89 -24.34
CA ALA A 481 22.91 -11.81 -24.16
C ALA A 481 23.26 -10.81 -23.03
N PRO A 482 24.45 -10.89 -22.41
CA PRO A 482 24.92 -9.79 -21.57
C PRO A 482 24.85 -8.49 -22.34
N LEU A 483 24.39 -7.44 -21.70
CA LEU A 483 24.26 -6.13 -22.32
C LEU A 483 25.65 -5.52 -22.51
N ASP A 484 25.96 -5.07 -23.72
CA ASP A 484 27.18 -4.31 -24.00
C ASP A 484 27.05 -2.85 -23.52
N GLU A 485 25.82 -2.32 -23.51
CA GLU A 485 25.48 -0.95 -23.13
C GLU A 485 24.27 -0.94 -22.19
N ALA A 486 24.15 0.10 -21.37
CA ALA A 486 23.04 0.24 -20.45
C ALA A 486 21.70 0.39 -21.19
N VAL A 487 20.64 -0.23 -20.66
CA VAL A 487 19.26 -0.02 -21.14
C VAL A 487 18.46 0.63 -20.01
N HIS A 488 18.14 1.91 -20.17
CA HIS A 488 17.31 2.66 -19.22
C HIS A 488 15.84 2.54 -19.62
N ILE A 489 14.99 2.06 -18.73
CA ILE A 489 13.54 2.04 -18.90
C ILE A 489 12.86 2.99 -17.91
N MET A 490 11.89 3.76 -18.41
CA MET A 490 11.14 4.76 -17.64
C MET A 490 9.66 4.75 -18.06
N GLY A 491 8.87 3.93 -17.37
CA GLY A 491 7.44 3.75 -17.64
C GLY A 491 6.94 2.40 -17.13
N ALA A 492 5.73 2.02 -17.55
CA ALA A 492 5.21 0.67 -17.35
C ALA A 492 5.53 -0.22 -18.57
N PRO A 493 6.32 -1.29 -18.44
CA PRO A 493 6.50 -2.26 -19.52
C PRO A 493 5.19 -2.92 -19.91
N GLU A 494 4.93 -3.09 -21.20
CA GLU A 494 3.70 -3.73 -21.69
C GLU A 494 4.00 -5.18 -22.09
N VAL A 495 3.27 -6.12 -21.51
CA VAL A 495 3.29 -7.51 -21.96
C VAL A 495 2.42 -7.65 -23.20
N GLN A 496 2.97 -8.23 -24.26
CA GLN A 496 2.23 -8.68 -25.44
C GLN A 496 2.45 -10.18 -25.61
N LEU A 497 1.53 -10.98 -25.04
CA LEU A 497 1.68 -12.43 -24.97
C LEU A 497 0.78 -13.10 -26.01
N PHE A 498 1.36 -13.99 -26.82
CA PHE A 498 0.62 -14.94 -27.64
C PHE A 498 0.75 -16.31 -26.97
N ALA A 499 -0.34 -16.78 -26.37
CA ALA A 499 -0.33 -18.01 -25.59
C ALA A 499 -1.52 -18.91 -25.90
N ALA A 500 -1.32 -20.20 -25.76
CA ALA A 500 -2.37 -21.22 -25.83
C ALA A 500 -2.30 -22.10 -24.59
N THR A 501 -3.46 -22.59 -24.15
CA THR A 501 -3.57 -23.61 -23.11
C THR A 501 -4.33 -24.80 -23.65
N THR A 502 -4.01 -26.01 -23.21
CA THR A 502 -4.85 -27.21 -23.44
C THR A 502 -6.10 -27.22 -22.55
N GLY A 503 -6.16 -26.35 -21.54
CA GLY A 503 -7.31 -26.12 -20.69
C GLY A 503 -8.38 -25.21 -21.31
N THR A 504 -9.35 -24.79 -20.48
CA THR A 504 -10.40 -23.83 -20.86
C THR A 504 -10.38 -22.54 -20.01
N ASP A 505 -9.41 -22.42 -19.12
CA ASP A 505 -9.03 -21.20 -18.40
C ASP A 505 -7.52 -21.31 -18.09
N SER A 506 -6.85 -20.21 -17.77
CA SER A 506 -5.45 -20.21 -17.30
C SER A 506 -5.10 -18.85 -16.74
N ASP A 507 -4.22 -18.79 -15.74
CA ASP A 507 -3.57 -17.53 -15.39
C ASP A 507 -2.23 -17.43 -16.15
N TRP A 508 -1.80 -16.21 -16.45
CA TRP A 508 -0.53 -15.90 -17.12
C TRP A 508 0.25 -14.92 -16.26
N VAL A 509 1.35 -15.39 -15.66
CA VAL A 509 2.26 -14.57 -14.86
C VAL A 509 3.47 -14.25 -15.74
N VAL A 510 3.78 -12.97 -15.88
CA VAL A 510 4.99 -12.51 -16.58
C VAL A 510 5.85 -11.70 -15.63
N LYS A 511 7.14 -12.03 -15.61
CA LYS A 511 8.16 -11.29 -14.85
C LYS A 511 9.18 -10.69 -15.79
N LEU A 512 9.46 -9.41 -15.64
CA LEU A 512 10.64 -8.75 -16.22
C LEU A 512 11.72 -8.71 -15.15
N ILE A 513 12.90 -9.24 -15.46
CA ILE A 513 13.97 -9.49 -14.48
C ILE A 513 15.28 -8.88 -14.99
N ASP A 514 16.01 -8.25 -14.06
CA ASP A 514 17.42 -7.89 -14.22
C ASP A 514 18.29 -9.03 -13.64
N VAL A 515 19.08 -9.67 -14.50
CA VAL A 515 20.01 -10.73 -14.11
C VAL A 515 21.38 -10.10 -13.90
N TYR A 516 21.85 -10.15 -12.66
CA TYR A 516 23.15 -9.65 -12.27
C TYR A 516 24.28 -10.50 -12.90
N PRO A 517 25.47 -9.92 -13.13
CA PRO A 517 26.65 -10.67 -13.53
C PRO A 517 26.93 -11.84 -12.57
N ASN A 518 27.46 -12.94 -13.11
CA ASN A 518 27.80 -14.13 -12.33
C ASN A 518 29.22 -14.06 -11.78
N ASP A 519 29.52 -12.99 -11.05
CA ASP A 519 30.78 -12.76 -10.36
C ASP A 519 30.54 -12.25 -8.93
N VAL A 520 31.56 -12.41 -8.09
CA VAL A 520 31.55 -11.92 -6.72
C VAL A 520 32.69 -10.92 -6.58
N PRO A 521 32.42 -9.65 -6.23
CA PRO A 521 33.45 -8.62 -6.20
C PRO A 521 34.45 -8.80 -5.05
N GLU A 522 34.06 -9.46 -3.96
CA GLU A 522 34.92 -9.78 -2.81
C GLU A 522 34.53 -11.10 -2.12
N ASP A 523 35.47 -11.76 -1.46
CA ASP A 523 35.21 -12.98 -0.71
C ASP A 523 34.27 -12.72 0.50
N ALA A 524 33.45 -13.72 0.83
CA ALA A 524 32.55 -13.66 1.97
C ALA A 524 33.33 -13.48 3.29
N SER A 525 33.14 -12.35 3.94
CA SER A 525 33.75 -12.00 5.22
C SER A 525 32.79 -11.15 6.07
N GLN A 526 33.10 -10.97 7.36
CA GLN A 526 32.27 -10.14 8.22
C GLN A 526 32.30 -8.68 7.74
N GLY A 527 31.14 -8.15 7.33
CA GLY A 527 31.00 -6.81 6.78
C GLY A 527 30.89 -6.78 5.25
N ALA A 528 31.17 -7.89 4.56
CA ALA A 528 30.87 -8.03 3.13
C ALA A 528 29.36 -8.11 2.90
N LYS A 529 28.89 -7.61 1.75
CA LYS A 529 27.49 -7.80 1.35
C LYS A 529 27.22 -9.26 0.97
N PRO A 530 25.98 -9.73 1.12
CA PRO A 530 25.57 -11.01 0.53
C PRO A 530 25.92 -11.03 -0.96
N SER A 531 26.47 -12.15 -1.44
CA SER A 531 26.78 -12.32 -2.86
C SER A 531 25.50 -12.21 -3.68
N MET A 532 25.54 -11.37 -4.72
CA MET A 532 24.49 -11.22 -5.73
C MET A 532 24.90 -11.83 -7.07
N ALA A 533 25.89 -12.72 -7.11
CA ALA A 533 26.32 -13.39 -8.33
C ALA A 533 25.14 -14.10 -8.99
N GLY A 534 24.79 -13.70 -10.22
CA GLY A 534 23.67 -14.26 -10.97
C GLY A 534 22.30 -14.03 -10.32
N PHE A 535 22.16 -13.03 -9.44
CA PHE A 535 20.89 -12.69 -8.81
C PHE A 535 19.84 -12.30 -9.85
N GLU A 536 18.65 -12.90 -9.77
CA GLU A 536 17.53 -12.62 -10.68
C GLU A 536 16.54 -11.67 -10.01
N LEU A 537 16.78 -10.36 -10.12
CA LEU A 537 15.96 -9.30 -9.52
C LEU A 537 14.71 -9.03 -10.37
N PRO A 538 13.48 -9.24 -9.85
CA PRO A 538 12.30 -8.78 -10.55
C PRO A 538 12.23 -7.26 -10.60
N ILE A 539 12.15 -6.74 -11.82
CA ILE A 539 11.85 -5.33 -12.08
C ILE A 539 10.33 -5.12 -12.13
N GLY A 540 9.59 -6.13 -12.59
CA GLY A 540 8.13 -6.15 -12.47
C GLY A 540 7.59 -7.58 -12.56
N ILE A 541 6.56 -7.87 -11.78
CA ILE A 541 5.82 -9.14 -11.79
C ILE A 541 4.34 -8.77 -11.92
N GLU A 542 3.64 -9.36 -12.87
CA GLU A 542 2.18 -9.23 -12.92
C GLU A 542 1.51 -10.50 -13.45
N ILE A 543 0.31 -10.77 -12.94
CA ILE A 543 -0.56 -11.88 -13.30
C ILE A 543 -1.76 -11.37 -14.11
N PHE A 544 -2.19 -12.17 -15.08
CA PHE A 544 -3.40 -11.94 -15.85
C PHE A 544 -4.28 -13.19 -15.86
N ARG A 545 -5.56 -13.06 -15.49
CA ARG A 545 -6.49 -14.19 -15.47
C ARG A 545 -7.22 -14.34 -16.82
N GLY A 546 -6.95 -15.46 -17.50
CA GLY A 546 -7.24 -15.68 -18.92
C GLY A 546 -8.71 -15.60 -19.32
N ARG A 547 -9.64 -16.03 -18.47
CA ARG A 547 -11.09 -15.85 -18.71
C ARG A 547 -11.50 -14.41 -19.01
N TYR A 548 -10.71 -13.41 -18.61
CA TYR A 548 -10.98 -11.99 -18.83
C TYR A 548 -10.35 -11.40 -20.10
N ARG A 549 -9.72 -12.21 -20.96
CA ARG A 549 -9.01 -11.72 -22.18
C ARG A 549 -9.85 -10.83 -23.09
N GLN A 550 -11.18 -11.03 -23.12
CA GLN A 550 -12.10 -10.24 -23.96
C GLN A 550 -12.81 -9.14 -23.17
N SER A 551 -13.05 -9.37 -21.88
CA SER A 551 -13.79 -8.45 -21.00
C SER A 551 -13.53 -8.81 -19.55
N PHE A 552 -13.12 -7.83 -18.74
CA PHE A 552 -13.00 -7.98 -17.29
C PHE A 552 -14.36 -8.17 -16.59
N ALA A 553 -15.44 -7.66 -17.17
CA ALA A 553 -16.79 -7.75 -16.61
C ALA A 553 -17.52 -9.05 -17.00
N GLN A 554 -17.16 -9.64 -18.14
CA GLN A 554 -17.84 -10.82 -18.72
C GLN A 554 -16.81 -11.92 -19.01
N PRO A 555 -16.52 -12.80 -18.02
CA PRO A 555 -15.56 -13.87 -18.21
C PRO A 555 -16.05 -14.90 -19.22
N ALA A 556 -15.17 -15.34 -20.11
CA ALA A 556 -15.46 -16.35 -21.13
C ALA A 556 -14.39 -17.47 -21.11
N PRO A 557 -14.76 -18.73 -21.44
CA PRO A 557 -13.79 -19.81 -21.55
C PRO A 557 -12.76 -19.54 -22.67
N LEU A 558 -11.56 -20.05 -22.46
CA LEU A 558 -10.54 -20.21 -23.49
C LEU A 558 -10.87 -21.43 -24.35
N GLU A 559 -10.54 -21.37 -25.65
CA GLU A 559 -10.64 -22.51 -26.54
C GLU A 559 -9.34 -23.34 -26.45
N PRO A 560 -9.40 -24.65 -26.11
CA PRO A 560 -8.21 -25.48 -26.00
C PRO A 560 -7.33 -25.47 -27.25
N GLY A 561 -6.03 -25.23 -27.08
CA GLY A 561 -5.04 -25.20 -28.15
C GLY A 561 -5.10 -23.97 -29.06
N LYS A 562 -6.06 -23.06 -28.88
CA LYS A 562 -6.14 -21.82 -29.64
C LYS A 562 -5.14 -20.81 -29.10
N VAL A 563 -4.36 -20.23 -30.01
CA VAL A 563 -3.47 -19.12 -29.67
C VAL A 563 -4.29 -17.85 -29.53
N GLU A 564 -4.30 -17.32 -28.32
CA GLU A 564 -4.95 -16.06 -27.96
C GLU A 564 -3.90 -14.98 -27.75
N ARG A 565 -4.28 -13.72 -27.98
CA ARG A 565 -3.45 -12.55 -27.68
C ARG A 565 -3.90 -11.95 -26.35
N TYR A 566 -2.95 -11.71 -25.46
CA TYR A 566 -3.13 -11.04 -24.18
C TYR A 566 -2.25 -9.80 -24.14
N SER A 567 -2.74 -8.73 -23.50
CA SER A 567 -1.99 -7.49 -23.33
C SER A 567 -2.37 -6.83 -22.01
N TRP A 568 -1.36 -6.51 -21.22
CA TRP A 568 -1.46 -5.82 -19.94
C TRP A 568 -0.13 -5.17 -19.60
N THR A 569 -0.09 -4.31 -18.59
CA THR A 569 1.13 -3.64 -18.13
C THR A 569 1.71 -4.30 -16.90
N LEU A 570 3.04 -4.35 -16.81
CA LEU A 570 3.78 -4.56 -15.56
C LEU A 570 3.77 -3.26 -14.73
N PRO A 571 4.19 -3.29 -13.44
CA PRO A 571 4.33 -2.10 -12.62
C PRO A 571 5.18 -0.99 -13.26
N ASN A 572 4.97 0.26 -12.84
CA ASN A 572 5.73 1.41 -13.33
C ASN A 572 7.14 1.40 -12.72
N VAL A 573 8.16 1.56 -13.56
CA VAL A 573 9.56 1.44 -13.13
C VAL A 573 10.43 2.53 -13.73
N ASP A 574 11.43 2.95 -12.95
CA ASP A 574 12.63 3.63 -13.43
C ASP A 574 13.83 2.72 -13.11
N HIS A 575 14.33 2.04 -14.14
CA HIS A 575 15.39 1.04 -13.97
C HIS A 575 16.42 1.11 -15.09
N VAL A 576 17.68 0.86 -14.74
CA VAL A 576 18.80 0.84 -15.69
C VAL A 576 19.44 -0.54 -15.64
N PHE A 577 19.19 -1.37 -16.65
CA PHE A 577 19.93 -2.61 -16.82
C PHE A 577 21.37 -2.24 -17.22
N LEU A 578 22.34 -2.55 -16.38
CA LEU A 578 23.73 -2.13 -16.56
C LEU A 578 24.48 -3.03 -17.57
N PRO A 579 25.61 -2.57 -18.15
CA PRO A 579 26.48 -3.44 -18.93
C PRO A 579 26.90 -4.68 -18.13
N GLY A 580 26.93 -5.83 -18.80
CA GLY A 580 27.21 -7.14 -18.19
C GLY A 580 25.98 -7.83 -17.56
N HIS A 581 24.95 -7.07 -17.19
CA HIS A 581 23.66 -7.63 -16.78
C HIS A 581 22.92 -8.24 -17.99
N ARG A 582 21.83 -8.97 -17.74
CA ARG A 582 20.93 -9.48 -18.79
C ARG A 582 19.49 -9.10 -18.47
N ILE A 583 18.68 -8.95 -19.51
CA ILE A 583 17.24 -8.82 -19.36
C ILE A 583 16.62 -10.21 -19.51
N MET A 584 15.88 -10.65 -18.50
CA MET A 584 15.19 -11.93 -18.48
C MET A 584 13.67 -11.72 -18.46
N VAL A 585 12.96 -12.62 -19.12
CA VAL A 585 11.51 -12.77 -19.03
C VAL A 585 11.18 -14.17 -18.54
N GLN A 586 10.45 -14.28 -17.45
CA GLN A 586 9.85 -15.55 -17.00
C GLN A 586 8.36 -15.57 -17.28
N VAL A 587 7.84 -16.73 -17.69
CA VAL A 587 6.40 -16.96 -17.84
C VAL A 587 5.99 -18.23 -17.08
N GLN A 588 4.96 -18.12 -16.25
CA GLN A 588 4.38 -19.23 -15.48
C GLN A 588 2.85 -19.07 -15.37
N SER A 589 2.13 -20.09 -14.92
CA SER A 589 0.65 -20.05 -14.84
C SER A 589 0.07 -20.12 -13.42
N THR A 590 0.91 -19.99 -12.40
CA THR A 590 0.49 -19.93 -10.98
C THR A 590 1.47 -19.05 -10.20
N LEU A 591 1.01 -18.32 -9.17
CA LEU A 591 1.87 -17.55 -8.26
C LEU A 591 1.33 -17.67 -6.82
N PHE A 592 1.54 -18.83 -6.23
CA PHE A 592 0.78 -19.32 -5.07
C PHE A 592 1.59 -19.25 -3.75
N PRO A 593 0.98 -19.10 -2.57
CA PRO A 593 -0.43 -18.86 -2.29
C PRO A 593 -0.84 -17.39 -2.32
N LEU A 594 -0.02 -16.48 -2.85
CA LEU A 594 -0.43 -15.08 -3.00
C LEU A 594 -1.73 -15.01 -3.80
N TYR A 595 -1.74 -15.60 -4.99
CA TYR A 595 -2.95 -15.72 -5.82
C TYR A 595 -3.59 -17.09 -5.71
N ASP A 596 -4.92 -17.12 -5.73
CA ASP A 596 -5.68 -18.36 -5.82
C ASP A 596 -5.39 -19.10 -7.13
N ARG A 597 -5.40 -20.44 -7.08
CA ARG A 597 -5.09 -21.26 -8.25
C ARG A 597 -6.21 -21.15 -9.28
N ASN A 598 -5.88 -20.79 -10.51
CA ASN A 598 -6.75 -21.06 -11.65
C ASN A 598 -6.93 -22.59 -11.79
N PRO A 599 -8.17 -23.12 -11.90
CA PRO A 599 -8.39 -24.56 -12.08
C PRO A 599 -7.88 -25.09 -13.42
N GLN A 600 -7.62 -24.19 -14.38
CA GLN A 600 -7.33 -24.45 -15.80
C GLN A 600 -8.48 -25.12 -16.56
N SER A 601 -9.62 -25.28 -15.90
CA SER A 601 -10.91 -25.54 -16.51
C SER A 601 -11.85 -24.38 -16.19
N TYR A 602 -12.66 -23.98 -17.16
CA TYR A 602 -13.61 -22.91 -16.95
C TYR A 602 -14.72 -23.36 -16.00
N VAL A 603 -14.80 -22.68 -14.86
CA VAL A 603 -15.90 -22.74 -13.91
C VAL A 603 -16.55 -21.37 -13.79
N GLU A 604 -17.84 -21.32 -13.43
CA GLU A 604 -18.58 -20.06 -13.31
C GLU A 604 -17.93 -19.10 -12.31
N ASN A 605 -17.49 -19.62 -11.16
CA ASN A 605 -16.79 -18.86 -10.13
C ASN A 605 -15.63 -19.68 -9.54
N ILE A 606 -14.39 -19.23 -9.76
CA ILE A 606 -13.16 -19.90 -9.29
C ILE A 606 -13.10 -19.98 -7.76
N MET A 607 -13.73 -19.02 -7.07
CA MET A 607 -13.81 -19.01 -5.60
C MET A 607 -14.41 -20.30 -5.04
N TYR A 608 -15.20 -21.03 -5.83
CA TYR A 608 -15.88 -22.26 -5.41
C TYR A 608 -15.52 -23.49 -6.26
N ALA A 609 -14.40 -23.43 -7.00
CA ALA A 609 -13.90 -24.53 -7.81
C ALA A 609 -13.79 -25.83 -7.00
N LYS A 610 -14.25 -26.94 -7.57
CA LYS A 610 -14.26 -28.25 -6.92
C LYS A 610 -12.94 -28.98 -7.18
N PRO A 611 -12.59 -29.99 -6.35
CA PRO A 611 -11.37 -30.76 -6.55
C PRO A 611 -11.19 -31.34 -7.97
N GLY A 612 -12.28 -31.75 -8.64
CA GLY A 612 -12.25 -32.28 -10.01
C GLY A 612 -12.11 -31.24 -11.13
N ASP A 613 -12.21 -29.96 -10.80
CA ASP A 613 -12.06 -28.85 -11.75
C ASP A 613 -10.58 -28.49 -11.96
N TYR A 614 -9.74 -28.72 -10.96
CA TYR A 614 -8.30 -28.52 -11.05
C TYR A 614 -7.66 -29.58 -11.95
N ARG A 615 -7.17 -29.17 -13.12
CA ARG A 615 -6.57 -30.08 -14.11
C ARG A 615 -5.24 -29.53 -14.56
N ALA A 616 -4.24 -30.38 -14.67
CA ALA A 616 -2.99 -30.00 -15.33
C ALA A 616 -3.25 -29.66 -16.80
N ALA A 617 -2.52 -28.68 -17.33
CA ALA A 617 -2.63 -28.22 -18.70
C ALA A 617 -1.24 -27.90 -19.25
N THR A 618 -0.99 -28.31 -20.49
CA THR A 618 0.13 -27.79 -21.28
C THR A 618 -0.18 -26.36 -21.71
N GLN A 619 0.80 -25.49 -21.48
CA GLN A 619 0.81 -24.07 -21.78
C GLN A 619 1.86 -23.81 -22.85
N SER A 620 1.50 -23.10 -23.92
CA SER A 620 2.38 -22.84 -25.06
C SER A 620 2.58 -21.35 -25.24
N ILE A 621 3.81 -20.86 -25.14
CA ILE A 621 4.17 -19.46 -25.38
C ILE A 621 4.74 -19.32 -26.78
N TRP A 622 4.05 -18.57 -27.64
CA TRP A 622 4.38 -18.46 -29.05
C TRP A 622 5.37 -17.34 -29.32
N PHE A 623 6.26 -17.57 -30.26
CA PHE A 623 7.22 -16.60 -30.76
C PHE A 623 7.30 -16.62 -32.29
N GLY A 624 7.85 -15.54 -32.84
CA GLY A 624 8.10 -15.39 -34.27
C GLY A 624 6.90 -14.97 -35.13
N GLY A 625 7.19 -14.34 -36.27
CA GLY A 625 6.19 -13.95 -37.26
C GLY A 625 5.14 -12.96 -36.73
N ASP A 626 3.87 -13.27 -36.92
CA ASP A 626 2.69 -12.51 -36.44
C ASP A 626 2.27 -12.87 -35.01
N ARG A 627 2.88 -13.90 -34.40
CA ARG A 627 2.63 -14.37 -33.02
C ARG A 627 3.88 -14.23 -32.16
N ALA A 628 4.59 -13.13 -32.34
CA ALA A 628 5.83 -12.86 -31.63
C ALA A 628 5.52 -12.26 -30.25
N SER A 629 5.48 -13.11 -29.21
CA SER A 629 5.38 -12.61 -27.83
C SER A 629 6.54 -11.70 -27.49
N ALA A 630 6.28 -10.64 -26.74
CA ALA A 630 7.27 -9.67 -26.32
C ALA A 630 6.89 -9.00 -25.01
N VAL A 631 7.89 -8.48 -24.30
CA VAL A 631 7.71 -7.40 -23.33
C VAL A 631 8.17 -6.11 -24.00
N VAL A 632 7.27 -5.15 -24.18
CA VAL A 632 7.56 -3.85 -24.77
C VAL A 632 8.11 -2.93 -23.68
N LEU A 633 9.40 -2.64 -23.77
CA LEU A 633 10.12 -1.83 -22.80
C LEU A 633 9.97 -0.34 -23.12
N PRO A 634 9.67 0.53 -22.14
CA PRO A 634 9.64 1.97 -22.34
C PRO A 634 11.07 2.53 -22.21
N VAL A 635 11.88 2.39 -23.26
CA VAL A 635 13.31 2.74 -23.23
C VAL A 635 13.48 4.26 -23.32
N ALA A 636 14.14 4.84 -22.31
CA ALA A 636 14.55 6.24 -22.30
C ALA A 636 15.84 6.43 -23.13
N GLU A 637 15.93 7.55 -23.85
CA GLU A 637 17.12 7.95 -24.62
C GLU A 637 18.13 8.74 -23.79
#